data_AF-A0A2N3QX41-F1
#
_entry.id   AF-A0A2N3QX41-F1
#
_cell.length_a   1.000
_cell.length_b   1.000
_cell.length_c   1.000
_cell.angle_alpha   90.00
_cell.angle_beta   90.00
_cell.angle_gamma   90.00
#
_symmetry.space_group_name_H-M   'P 1'
#
loop_
_entity.id
_entity.type
_entity.pdbx_description
1 polymer ?
#
loop_
_entity_poly.entity_id
_entity_poly.type
_entity_poly.pdbx_seq_one_letter_code
_entity_poly.pdbx_strand_id
1 'polypeptide(L)'
;MITGIMWCCAATAWPSCSRRRRMKCRKWNTGAAIFGVPSAEGELSALDAMTLKVTPPAEKPDAALRPSLLPQGAEAFAGRPGLEAYRGTAPVFVRWTTVETQVAHSGHELLVHAKDAVNLVELDVRLSLAEGGLVLMDERITNIDMEHEEPLTVNWLDSVLPIPRRADHLTQFTGRWPLEKQPQTGPLPRGSVTRDCRHGKTSHESPWLFIASDGEPLFDSGEVWACHLAWSGNQTYRLDNLPQHEPLLGAGELLGPGEIQLLSGSDYATPQVCFSWSGHGLDGMAARFHRWLRSLPNHVRGDRLVTLNTWEAVYFDHDEATLIALADLAAKVGVERFVLDDGWFHLRRDDTKGLGDWIVDPEVWPKDSMRSPSMCTPGHAVRPVVRAGDGQPRLRLRARAPRLDPRRARGRAVPRGHLIPHAVCARSGQPRCLPPCARADGRPDPRTGHRLHQVGPQPRRDRAGARRPLRPARADRGRLPAEFPGLEIESCASGGGRTDAGILQHADRIWASDSNDPRDRVDIQRTTELVVPPEMIGAHIGPSPAHSTWRATDLSYRAAMSLEGCSGFEWNILECTDEEIAQITAFVKLVKELRGLLHAGEVRHADFHDPALRARGVVADDASRAVWVVATVTNLRDVVTERLRPAGLDASRTYRVRLREEIGESRWGWNTPQWIAAAGRRQELVAHRHGRVDLRGRLAVSAGCAAHIRQPAPRTAPACAVHRVAH
;
A
#
# COMPACT_ATOMS: atom_id res chain seq x y z
N MET A 1 -10.70 -9.01 21.16
CA MET A 1 -10.75 -7.82 20.28
C MET A 1 -12.09 -7.71 19.58
N ILE A 2 -12.47 -8.63 18.68
CA ILE A 2 -13.88 -8.68 18.27
C ILE A 2 -14.75 -9.08 19.46
N THR A 3 -14.33 -9.93 20.39
CA THR A 3 -15.11 -10.26 21.61
C THR A 3 -15.59 -9.06 22.43
N GLY A 4 -14.88 -7.92 22.40
CA GLY A 4 -15.34 -6.67 23.03
C GLY A 4 -16.34 -5.85 22.20
N ILE A 5 -16.29 -6.00 20.87
CA ILE A 5 -17.24 -5.38 19.92
C ILE A 5 -18.46 -6.31 19.68
N MET A 6 -18.27 -7.63 19.74
CA MET A 6 -19.24 -8.71 19.54
C MET A 6 -20.26 -8.78 20.67
N TRP A 7 -19.87 -8.48 21.91
CA TRP A 7 -20.76 -8.72 23.06
C TRP A 7 -21.83 -7.64 23.26
N CYS A 8 -21.63 -6.41 22.79
CA CYS A 8 -22.73 -5.42 22.71
C CYS A 8 -23.85 -5.87 21.76
N CYS A 9 -23.60 -6.83 20.86
CA CYS A 9 -24.54 -7.24 19.82
C CYS A 9 -25.23 -8.59 20.10
N ALA A 10 -24.66 -9.47 20.94
CA ALA A 10 -25.07 -10.89 21.05
C ALA A 10 -25.77 -11.29 22.37
N ALA A 11 -26.34 -10.36 23.13
CA ALA A 11 -27.09 -10.68 24.35
C ALA A 11 -28.50 -11.23 24.04
N THR A 12 -28.62 -12.42 23.45
CA THR A 12 -29.77 -13.34 23.62
C THR A 12 -29.52 -14.68 22.92
N ALA A 13 -28.86 -15.63 23.60
CA ALA A 13 -29.02 -17.07 23.30
C ALA A 13 -28.43 -17.98 24.39
N TRP A 14 -29.07 -18.10 25.56
CA TRP A 14 -28.89 -19.27 26.43
C TRP A 14 -30.27 -19.85 26.83
N PRO A 15 -30.54 -21.15 26.57
CA PRO A 15 -31.80 -21.79 26.91
C PRO A 15 -31.71 -22.37 28.33
N SER A 16 -32.31 -21.68 29.31
CA SER A 16 -33.02 -22.27 30.47
C SER A 16 -33.18 -21.26 31.60
N CYS A 17 -34.29 -20.51 31.60
CA CYS A 17 -34.93 -20.19 32.87
C CYS A 17 -36.40 -19.88 32.64
N SER A 18 -37.25 -20.70 33.24
CA SER A 18 -38.70 -20.62 33.15
C SER A 18 -39.27 -19.43 33.93
N ARG A 19 -40.34 -18.85 33.36
CA ARG A 19 -41.40 -18.03 33.97
C ARG A 19 -41.28 -16.50 33.91
N ARG A 20 -42.16 -15.97 33.04
CA ARG A 20 -42.99 -14.75 33.18
C ARG A 20 -42.29 -13.46 33.62
N ARG A 21 -42.02 -12.59 32.64
CA ARG A 21 -42.50 -11.18 32.60
C ARG A 21 -42.28 -10.60 31.20
N ARG A 22 -43.38 -10.17 30.57
CA ARG A 22 -43.34 -9.29 29.38
C ARG A 22 -42.74 -7.95 29.83
N MET A 23 -41.55 -7.59 29.33
CA MET A 23 -41.07 -6.22 29.34
C MET A 23 -40.82 -5.76 27.90
N LYS A 24 -41.37 -4.59 27.59
CA LYS A 24 -41.26 -3.91 26.30
C LYS A 24 -39.79 -3.57 26.02
N CYS A 25 -39.18 -4.20 25.01
CA CYS A 25 -37.88 -3.77 24.49
C CYS A 25 -37.99 -2.34 23.94
N ARG A 26 -37.25 -1.40 24.53
CA ARG A 26 -37.06 -0.03 24.02
C ARG A 26 -35.58 0.16 23.72
N LYS A 27 -35.28 0.54 22.47
CA LYS A 27 -34.05 1.19 21.95
C LYS A 27 -32.72 0.60 22.45
N TRP A 28 -32.16 -0.32 21.66
CA TRP A 28 -30.75 -0.69 21.76
C TRP A 28 -29.93 0.30 20.92
N ASN A 29 -29.05 1.05 21.58
CA ASN A 29 -28.06 1.92 20.94
C ASN A 29 -26.82 1.05 20.70
N THR A 30 -26.36 0.92 19.45
CA THR A 30 -25.08 0.26 19.12
C THR A 30 -23.92 1.18 19.48
N GLY A 31 -23.48 1.20 20.74
CA GLY A 31 -22.29 1.93 21.16
C GLY A 31 -21.02 1.19 20.72
N ALA A 32 -20.03 1.92 20.18
CA ALA A 32 -18.73 1.34 19.87
C ALA A 32 -17.86 1.24 21.13
N ALA A 33 -17.36 0.04 21.45
CA ALA A 33 -16.34 -0.16 22.48
C ALA A 33 -14.95 0.28 21.96
N ILE A 34 -14.06 0.66 22.86
CA ILE A 34 -12.67 1.04 22.50
C ILE A 34 -11.98 -0.12 21.79
N PHE A 35 -11.54 0.12 20.55
CA PHE A 35 -10.85 -0.90 19.76
C PHE A 35 -9.46 -1.20 20.34
N GLY A 36 -9.07 -2.47 20.40
CA GLY A 36 -7.74 -2.90 20.82
C GLY A 36 -7.55 -3.17 22.32
N VAL A 37 -8.48 -2.78 23.20
CA VAL A 37 -8.30 -3.00 24.65
C VAL A 37 -8.69 -4.43 25.05
N PRO A 38 -7.80 -5.22 25.69
CA PRO A 38 -8.18 -6.48 26.32
C PRO A 38 -9.11 -6.18 27.50
N SER A 39 -10.34 -6.69 27.48
CA SER A 39 -11.29 -6.55 28.58
C SER A 39 -11.98 -7.88 28.85
N ALA A 40 -12.25 -8.16 30.12
CA ALA A 40 -13.04 -9.31 30.52
C ALA A 40 -14.54 -9.06 30.21
N GLU A 41 -15.27 -10.13 29.93
CA GLU A 41 -16.71 -10.09 29.57
C GLU A 41 -17.57 -9.34 30.60
N GLY A 42 -17.25 -9.51 31.89
CA GLY A 42 -17.90 -8.80 32.99
C GLY A 42 -17.62 -7.30 32.99
N GLU A 43 -16.44 -6.87 32.54
CA GLU A 43 -16.05 -5.46 32.47
C GLU A 43 -16.80 -4.75 31.33
N LEU A 44 -16.94 -5.40 30.18
CA LEU A 44 -17.71 -4.87 29.03
C LEU A 44 -19.20 -4.73 29.36
N SER A 45 -19.77 -5.72 30.05
CA SER A 45 -21.17 -5.69 30.48
C SER A 45 -21.43 -4.60 31.53
N ALA A 46 -20.52 -4.44 32.50
CA ALA A 46 -20.58 -3.36 33.48
C ALA A 46 -20.42 -1.98 32.80
N LEU A 47 -19.50 -1.89 31.85
CA LEU A 47 -19.23 -0.69 31.07
C LEU A 47 -20.43 -0.28 30.20
N ASP A 48 -21.15 -1.23 29.60
CA ASP A 48 -22.39 -0.98 28.86
C ASP A 48 -23.51 -0.48 29.80
N ALA A 49 -23.72 -1.16 30.93
CA ALA A 49 -24.70 -0.78 31.95
C ALA A 49 -24.46 0.63 32.53
N MET A 50 -23.21 1.05 32.68
CA MET A 50 -22.84 2.39 33.16
C MET A 50 -23.05 3.52 32.13
N THR A 51 -23.18 3.21 30.84
CA THR A 51 -23.37 4.20 29.77
C THR A 51 -24.76 4.25 29.16
N LEU A 52 -25.65 3.36 29.60
CA LEU A 52 -27.07 3.51 29.33
C LEU A 52 -27.54 4.86 29.94
N LYS A 53 -28.34 5.61 29.19
CA LYS A 53 -28.94 6.86 29.66
C LYS A 53 -29.88 6.58 30.84
N VAL A 54 -29.38 6.64 32.07
CA VAL A 54 -30.18 6.41 33.27
C VAL A 54 -30.68 7.76 33.81
N THR A 55 -31.85 8.18 33.30
CA THR A 55 -32.81 9.10 33.98
C THR A 55 -32.37 10.58 34.12
N PRO A 56 -33.28 11.58 33.99
CA PRO A 56 -32.89 12.98 33.86
C PRO A 56 -32.57 13.63 35.23
N PRO A 57 -31.57 14.52 35.32
CA PRO A 57 -31.56 15.59 36.29
C PRO A 57 -31.55 16.96 35.61
N ALA A 58 -32.22 17.91 36.25
CA ALA A 58 -32.49 19.25 35.74
C ALA A 58 -31.25 20.13 35.41
N GLU A 59 -30.00 19.67 35.60
CA GLU A 59 -28.80 20.54 35.51
C GLU A 59 -27.50 19.87 34.99
N LYS A 60 -27.46 18.57 34.64
CA LYS A 60 -26.22 17.88 34.20
C LYS A 60 -26.46 16.96 32.99
N PRO A 61 -25.44 16.67 32.15
CA PRO A 61 -25.56 15.68 31.08
C PRO A 61 -25.90 14.29 31.64
N ASP A 62 -26.95 13.65 31.10
CA ASP A 62 -27.59 12.41 31.59
C ASP A 62 -26.70 11.15 31.54
N ALA A 63 -25.66 11.12 30.70
CA ALA A 63 -24.68 10.03 30.56
C ALA A 63 -23.49 10.46 29.69
N ALA A 64 -22.38 9.70 29.75
CA ALA A 64 -21.32 9.81 28.75
C ALA A 64 -21.89 9.43 27.36
N LEU A 65 -21.74 10.31 26.37
CA LEU A 65 -22.17 10.02 25.01
C LEU A 65 -21.24 8.96 24.42
N ARG A 66 -21.77 7.78 24.08
CA ARG A 66 -21.03 6.82 23.26
C ARG A 66 -21.39 7.01 21.79
N PRO A 67 -20.40 7.30 20.93
CA PRO A 67 -20.63 7.36 19.50
C PRO A 67 -21.04 5.97 18.98
N SER A 68 -21.98 5.95 18.05
CA SER A 68 -22.29 4.76 17.28
C SER A 68 -21.17 4.46 16.27
N LEU A 69 -21.24 3.32 15.57
CA LEU A 69 -20.30 3.00 14.48
C LEU A 69 -20.39 4.00 13.31
N LEU A 70 -21.54 4.69 13.19
CA LEU A 70 -21.74 5.78 12.24
C LEU A 70 -22.37 6.98 12.97
N PRO A 71 -21.56 7.80 13.69
CA PRO A 71 -22.07 8.88 14.53
C PRO A 71 -22.86 9.90 13.73
N GLN A 72 -23.99 10.37 14.27
CA GLN A 72 -24.91 11.25 13.54
C GLN A 72 -25.36 12.48 14.31
N GLY A 73 -25.69 13.55 13.57
CA GLY A 73 -26.30 14.75 14.15
C GLY A 73 -27.63 14.46 14.88
N ALA A 74 -28.39 13.46 14.42
CA ALA A 74 -29.60 12.97 15.09
C ALA A 74 -29.34 12.38 16.49
N GLU A 75 -28.09 12.02 16.80
CA GLU A 75 -27.63 11.52 18.10
C GLU A 75 -27.06 12.64 18.99
N ALA A 76 -27.14 13.90 18.54
CA ALA A 76 -26.44 15.06 19.10
C ALA A 76 -24.91 14.90 19.08
N PHE A 77 -24.38 14.16 18.11
CA PHE A 77 -22.95 14.09 17.87
C PHE A 77 -22.44 15.46 17.39
N ALA A 78 -21.45 16.02 18.11
CA ALA A 78 -20.93 17.36 17.84
C ALA A 78 -19.78 17.40 16.83
N GLY A 79 -19.23 16.23 16.47
CA GLY A 79 -18.14 16.13 15.48
C GLY A 79 -18.65 16.03 14.05
N ARG A 80 -17.77 15.61 13.14
CA ARG A 80 -18.15 15.35 11.76
C ARG A 80 -19.12 14.16 11.70
N PRO A 81 -20.29 14.22 11.07
CA PRO A 81 -21.16 13.04 10.98
C PRO A 81 -20.50 11.94 10.13
N GLY A 82 -20.77 10.67 10.43
CA GLY A 82 -20.26 9.53 9.66
C GLY A 82 -20.84 9.49 8.24
N LEU A 83 -22.11 9.87 8.09
CA LEU A 83 -22.78 10.09 6.79
C LEU A 83 -23.30 11.52 6.72
N GLU A 84 -23.00 12.21 5.63
CA GLU A 84 -23.73 13.41 5.22
C GLU A 84 -24.45 13.14 3.90
N ALA A 85 -25.76 13.34 3.93
CA ALA A 85 -26.61 13.15 2.76
C ALA A 85 -27.76 14.16 2.73
N TYR A 86 -28.36 14.35 1.55
CA TYR A 86 -29.49 15.24 1.35
C TYR A 86 -30.38 14.79 0.18
N ARG A 87 -31.62 15.28 0.13
CA ARG A 87 -32.53 15.18 -1.04
C ARG A 87 -32.88 16.59 -1.50
N GLY A 88 -32.57 16.92 -2.76
CA GLY A 88 -32.74 18.28 -3.28
C GLY A 88 -31.94 19.31 -2.48
N THR A 89 -32.59 20.04 -1.58
CA THR A 89 -31.96 20.99 -0.64
C THR A 89 -32.15 20.60 0.83
N ALA A 90 -32.89 19.54 1.12
CA ALA A 90 -33.21 19.11 2.47
C ALA A 90 -32.13 18.14 3.00
N PRO A 91 -31.45 18.47 4.13
CA PRO A 91 -30.49 17.57 4.74
C PRO A 91 -31.19 16.33 5.30
N VAL A 92 -30.54 15.18 5.17
CA VAL A 92 -30.98 13.90 5.71
C VAL A 92 -30.14 13.55 6.93
N PHE A 93 -30.73 13.68 8.12
CA PHE A 93 -30.11 13.27 9.38
C PHE A 93 -30.65 11.89 9.76
N VAL A 94 -29.88 10.84 9.45
CA VAL A 94 -30.34 9.47 9.69
C VAL A 94 -30.44 9.17 11.18
N ARG A 95 -31.53 8.50 11.54
CA ARG A 95 -31.77 7.94 12.87
C ARG A 95 -32.20 6.50 12.72
N TRP A 96 -31.31 5.58 13.10
CA TRP A 96 -31.58 4.15 13.02
C TRP A 96 -32.76 3.77 13.93
N THR A 97 -33.87 3.41 13.31
CA THR A 97 -35.11 2.98 13.97
C THR A 97 -35.09 1.50 14.32
N THR A 98 -34.42 0.70 13.49
CA THR A 98 -34.10 -0.70 13.75
C THR A 98 -32.62 -0.93 13.47
N VAL A 99 -32.01 -1.76 14.30
CA VAL A 99 -30.65 -2.26 14.09
C VAL A 99 -30.66 -3.75 14.42
N GLU A 100 -30.24 -4.55 13.47
CA GLU A 100 -30.11 -5.99 13.57
C GLU A 100 -28.65 -6.35 13.38
N THR A 101 -28.20 -7.38 14.10
CA THR A 101 -26.82 -7.83 14.01
C THR A 101 -26.77 -9.34 13.82
N GLN A 102 -25.85 -9.78 12.99
CA GLN A 102 -25.64 -11.18 12.69
C GLN A 102 -24.15 -11.47 12.71
N VAL A 103 -23.76 -12.43 13.55
CA VAL A 103 -22.39 -12.97 13.53
C VAL A 103 -22.36 -14.12 12.54
N ALA A 104 -21.42 -14.09 11.59
CA ALA A 104 -21.23 -15.19 10.67
C ALA A 104 -20.83 -16.47 11.43
N HIS A 105 -21.19 -17.63 10.88
CA HIS A 105 -20.86 -18.94 11.50
C HIS A 105 -19.35 -19.14 11.72
N SER A 106 -18.51 -18.46 10.95
CA SER A 106 -17.05 -18.45 11.12
C SER A 106 -16.59 -17.78 12.43
N GLY A 107 -17.43 -16.95 13.05
CA GLY A 107 -17.09 -16.17 14.25
C GLY A 107 -16.13 -14.99 13.99
N HIS A 108 -15.80 -14.72 12.73
CA HIS A 108 -14.83 -13.68 12.32
C HIS A 108 -15.46 -12.52 11.57
N GLU A 109 -16.78 -12.50 11.41
CA GLU A 109 -17.51 -11.45 10.70
C GLU A 109 -18.78 -11.08 11.46
N LEU A 110 -19.03 -9.78 11.56
CA LEU A 110 -20.22 -9.16 12.12
C LEU A 110 -20.89 -8.33 11.03
N LEU A 111 -22.12 -8.68 10.72
CA LEU A 111 -23.00 -7.92 9.83
C LEU A 111 -23.97 -7.11 10.69
N VAL A 112 -24.09 -5.83 10.40
CA VAL A 112 -25.04 -4.92 11.03
C VAL A 112 -25.96 -4.39 9.95
N HIS A 113 -27.27 -4.61 10.08
CA HIS A 113 -28.28 -4.05 9.21
C HIS A 113 -29.08 -3.00 9.99
N ALA A 114 -29.04 -1.76 9.55
CA ALA A 114 -29.74 -0.64 10.19
C ALA A 114 -30.71 0.02 9.21
N LYS A 115 -31.89 0.41 9.71
CA LYS A 115 -32.92 1.07 8.92
C LYS A 115 -33.42 2.33 9.61
N ASP A 116 -33.50 3.40 8.85
CA ASP A 116 -34.22 4.62 9.20
C ASP A 116 -35.59 4.61 8.48
N ALA A 117 -36.64 4.31 9.24
CA ALA A 117 -38.01 4.27 8.72
C ALA A 117 -38.61 5.67 8.45
N VAL A 118 -37.96 6.76 8.90
CA VAL A 118 -38.41 8.14 8.68
C VAL A 118 -37.82 8.69 7.40
N ASN A 119 -36.50 8.60 7.24
CA ASN A 119 -35.80 9.09 6.05
C ASN A 119 -35.74 8.06 4.91
N LEU A 120 -36.23 6.84 5.15
CA LEU A 120 -36.26 5.73 4.20
C LEU A 120 -34.86 5.44 3.65
N VAL A 121 -33.94 5.14 4.57
CA VAL A 121 -32.54 4.79 4.29
C VAL A 121 -32.19 3.49 5.01
N GLU A 122 -31.47 2.60 4.34
CA GLU A 122 -30.87 1.40 4.92
C GLU A 122 -29.34 1.49 4.88
N LEU A 123 -28.71 0.94 5.91
CA LEU A 123 -27.25 0.83 6.05
C LEU A 123 -26.90 -0.61 6.40
N ASP A 124 -26.05 -1.22 5.60
CA ASP A 124 -25.36 -2.46 5.94
C ASP A 124 -23.91 -2.14 6.29
N VAL A 125 -23.45 -2.57 7.46
CA VAL A 125 -22.06 -2.49 7.87
C VAL A 125 -21.51 -3.90 8.02
N ARG A 126 -20.37 -4.16 7.41
CA ARG A 126 -19.62 -5.40 7.60
C ARG A 126 -18.32 -5.11 8.33
N LEU A 127 -18.13 -5.77 9.47
CA LEU A 127 -16.85 -5.81 10.18
C LEU A 127 -16.30 -7.23 10.13
N SER A 128 -15.05 -7.41 9.71
CA SER A 128 -14.40 -8.72 9.68
C SER A 128 -13.00 -8.72 10.30
N LEU A 129 -12.60 -9.85 10.89
CA LEU A 129 -11.23 -10.11 11.30
C LEU A 129 -10.51 -10.79 10.14
N ALA A 130 -9.58 -10.08 9.53
CA ALA A 130 -8.66 -10.69 8.60
C ALA A 130 -7.62 -11.55 9.34
N GLU A 131 -6.95 -12.40 8.58
CA GLU A 131 -5.78 -13.13 9.05
C GLU A 131 -4.75 -12.19 9.68
N GLY A 132 -4.20 -12.58 10.82
CA GLY A 132 -3.32 -11.73 11.61
C GLY A 132 -4.01 -10.69 12.48
N GLY A 133 -5.35 -10.63 12.48
CA GLY A 133 -6.16 -9.85 13.41
C GLY A 133 -6.33 -8.37 13.04
N LEU A 134 -6.24 -8.05 11.75
CA LEU A 134 -6.60 -6.73 11.21
C LEU A 134 -8.13 -6.64 11.10
N VAL A 135 -8.74 -5.54 11.55
CA VAL A 135 -10.18 -5.33 11.40
C VAL A 135 -10.44 -4.64 10.07
N LEU A 136 -11.33 -5.22 9.27
CA LEU A 136 -11.76 -4.66 8.01
C LEU A 136 -13.21 -4.21 8.12
N MET A 137 -13.50 -2.98 7.72
CA MET A 137 -14.84 -2.39 7.75
C MET A 137 -15.23 -1.85 6.38
N ASP A 138 -16.42 -2.20 5.92
CA ASP A 138 -17.04 -1.61 4.72
C ASP A 138 -18.55 -1.46 4.94
N GLU A 139 -19.13 -0.53 4.19
CA GLU A 139 -20.49 -0.05 4.40
C GLU A 139 -21.23 0.05 3.08
N ARG A 140 -22.53 -0.24 3.09
CA ARG A 140 -23.44 -0.03 1.98
C ARG A 140 -24.63 0.78 2.44
N ILE A 141 -24.90 1.88 1.76
CA ILE A 141 -26.08 2.70 1.98
C ILE A 141 -27.05 2.57 0.82
N THR A 142 -28.33 2.34 1.14
CA THR A 142 -29.39 2.10 0.17
C THR A 142 -30.50 3.12 0.35
N ASN A 143 -30.90 3.77 -0.75
CA ASN A 143 -32.10 4.59 -0.77
C ASN A 143 -33.33 3.69 -0.96
N ILE A 144 -34.09 3.44 0.12
CA ILE A 144 -35.31 2.62 0.08
C ILE A 144 -36.59 3.45 -0.09
N ASP A 145 -36.44 4.76 -0.33
CA ASP A 145 -37.56 5.62 -0.68
C ASP A 145 -37.99 5.35 -2.13
N MET A 146 -39.14 4.71 -2.28
CA MET A 146 -39.70 4.35 -3.58
C MET A 146 -40.68 5.40 -4.12
N GLU A 147 -40.98 6.44 -3.33
CA GLU A 147 -42.02 7.42 -3.65
C GLU A 147 -41.43 8.79 -4.01
N HIS A 148 -40.29 9.19 -3.41
CA HIS A 148 -39.62 10.44 -3.77
C HIS A 148 -38.85 10.34 -5.09
N GLU A 149 -39.10 11.29 -5.99
CA GLU A 149 -38.38 11.41 -7.27
C GLU A 149 -36.95 11.95 -7.10
N GLU A 150 -36.68 12.71 -6.02
CA GLU A 150 -35.35 13.28 -5.77
C GLU A 150 -34.38 12.22 -5.20
N PRO A 151 -33.19 12.04 -5.82
CA PRO A 151 -32.22 11.07 -5.35
C PRO A 151 -31.66 11.44 -3.98
N LEU A 152 -31.29 10.43 -3.19
CA LEU A 152 -30.46 10.62 -2.00
C LEU A 152 -29.04 10.93 -2.49
N THR A 153 -28.59 12.16 -2.32
CA THR A 153 -27.21 12.53 -2.62
C THR A 153 -26.35 12.28 -1.40
N VAL A 154 -25.27 11.51 -1.56
CA VAL A 154 -24.30 11.20 -0.51
C VAL A 154 -23.06 12.05 -0.71
N ASN A 155 -22.77 12.92 0.26
CA ASN A 155 -21.56 13.74 0.26
C ASN A 155 -20.36 12.98 0.84
N TRP A 156 -20.59 12.15 1.86
CA TRP A 156 -19.60 11.20 2.37
C TRP A 156 -20.26 10.10 3.20
N LEU A 157 -19.57 8.97 3.30
CA LEU A 157 -19.83 7.87 4.21
C LEU A 157 -18.46 7.37 4.69
N ASP A 158 -18.08 7.77 5.90
CA ASP A 158 -16.75 7.53 6.48
C ASP A 158 -16.85 6.47 7.60
N SER A 159 -16.01 5.44 7.53
CA SER A 159 -15.92 4.44 8.60
C SER A 159 -14.98 4.91 9.71
N VAL A 160 -15.42 4.80 10.97
CA VAL A 160 -14.69 5.26 12.16
C VAL A 160 -14.69 4.21 13.27
N LEU A 161 -13.62 4.16 14.06
CA LEU A 161 -13.58 3.41 15.32
C LEU A 161 -13.03 4.28 16.47
N PRO A 162 -13.51 4.06 17.71
CA PRO A 162 -13.01 4.79 18.87
C PRO A 162 -11.62 4.29 19.30
N ILE A 163 -10.76 5.23 19.67
CA ILE A 163 -9.45 5.00 20.29
C ILE A 163 -9.45 5.50 21.74
N PRO A 164 -8.56 5.01 22.63
CA PRO A 164 -8.54 5.47 24.01
C PRO A 164 -8.17 6.95 24.16
N ARG A 165 -8.68 7.60 25.21
CA ARG A 165 -8.31 8.98 25.56
C ARG A 165 -6.84 9.18 25.96
N ARG A 166 -6.10 8.10 26.26
CA ARG A 166 -4.66 8.15 26.54
C ARG A 166 -3.81 8.37 25.30
N ALA A 167 -4.34 8.10 24.10
CA ALA A 167 -3.64 8.45 22.87
C ALA A 167 -3.45 9.97 22.81
N ASP A 168 -2.21 10.42 22.69
CA ASP A 168 -1.82 11.82 22.76
C ASP A 168 -0.96 12.27 21.57
N HIS A 169 -0.57 11.34 20.69
CA HIS A 169 0.11 11.61 19.43
C HIS A 169 -0.69 11.12 18.22
N LEU A 170 -0.47 11.78 17.07
CA LEU A 170 -0.93 11.36 15.75
C LEU A 170 0.22 11.42 14.76
N THR A 171 0.57 10.28 14.17
CA THR A 171 1.41 10.20 12.97
C THR A 171 0.54 10.19 11.73
N GLN A 172 0.86 11.08 10.82
CA GLN A 172 0.29 11.18 9.47
C GLN A 172 1.44 11.10 8.47
N PHE A 173 1.15 10.77 7.22
CA PHE A 173 2.18 10.78 6.18
C PHE A 173 2.01 11.97 5.24
N THR A 174 3.12 12.31 4.62
CA THR A 174 3.22 13.25 3.50
C THR A 174 4.27 12.70 2.53
N GLY A 175 4.64 13.50 1.54
CA GLY A 175 5.72 13.16 0.64
C GLY A 175 5.67 14.02 -0.61
N ARG A 176 6.54 13.68 -1.53
CA ARG A 176 6.54 14.20 -2.90
C ARG A 176 7.13 13.15 -3.81
N TRP A 177 7.09 13.35 -5.11
CA TRP A 177 7.97 12.60 -5.99
C TRP A 177 9.42 13.10 -5.83
N PRO A 178 10.45 12.24 -5.71
CA PRO A 178 10.44 10.80 -5.43
C PRO A 178 10.84 10.48 -3.97
N LEU A 179 10.17 11.14 -3.01
CA LEU A 179 10.36 11.00 -1.56
C LEU A 179 9.00 10.74 -0.88
N GLU A 180 8.45 9.56 -1.13
CA GLU A 180 7.13 9.13 -0.69
C GLU A 180 7.07 8.81 0.82
N LYS A 181 5.86 8.86 1.40
CA LYS A 181 5.51 8.29 2.71
C LYS A 181 6.44 8.74 3.84
N GLN A 182 6.68 10.04 3.93
CA GLN A 182 7.43 10.67 5.01
C GLN A 182 6.52 10.83 6.24
N PRO A 183 6.87 10.26 7.40
CA PRO A 183 6.03 10.31 8.59
C PRO A 183 6.12 11.68 9.26
N GLN A 184 5.00 12.15 9.80
CA GLN A 184 4.86 13.41 10.52
C GLN A 184 4.11 13.12 11.81
N THR A 185 4.84 13.01 12.92
CA THR A 185 4.29 12.78 14.25
C THR A 185 4.16 14.11 14.98
N GLY A 186 3.01 14.34 15.62
CA GLY A 186 2.80 15.46 16.51
C GLY A 186 1.68 15.18 17.51
N PRO A 187 1.32 16.16 18.35
CA PRO A 187 0.24 16.01 19.32
C PRO A 187 -1.08 15.67 18.63
N LEU A 188 -1.89 14.82 19.28
CA LEU A 188 -3.24 14.46 18.83
C LEU A 188 -4.10 15.73 18.78
N PRO A 189 -4.55 16.19 17.59
CA PRO A 189 -5.33 17.42 17.48
C PRO A 189 -6.62 17.36 18.30
N ARG A 190 -7.06 18.50 18.83
CA ARG A 190 -8.39 18.67 19.47
C ARG A 190 -9.41 19.07 18.42
N GLY A 191 -10.64 18.61 18.57
CA GLY A 191 -11.72 18.86 17.60
C GLY A 191 -11.77 17.83 16.47
N SER A 192 -12.54 18.15 15.43
CA SER A 192 -12.64 17.38 14.20
C SER A 192 -11.60 17.85 13.18
N VAL A 193 -10.73 16.95 12.74
CA VAL A 193 -9.69 17.21 11.74
C VAL A 193 -9.84 16.22 10.60
N THR A 194 -9.76 16.72 9.37
CA THR A 194 -9.67 15.88 8.17
C THR A 194 -8.40 16.19 7.38
N ARG A 195 -7.91 15.18 6.66
CA ARG A 195 -6.91 15.34 5.60
C ARG A 195 -7.36 14.63 4.34
N ASP A 196 -7.39 15.41 3.27
CA ASP A 196 -7.93 14.99 1.98
C ASP A 196 -6.82 14.82 0.94
N CYS A 197 -6.95 13.80 0.09
CA CYS A 197 -6.19 13.65 -1.16
C CYS A 197 -7.16 13.72 -2.35
N ARG A 198 -6.91 14.66 -3.28
CA ARG A 198 -7.83 15.03 -4.37
C ARG A 198 -7.25 14.77 -5.78
N HIS A 199 -6.28 13.87 -5.88
CA HIS A 199 -5.49 13.67 -7.10
C HIS A 199 -6.02 12.56 -8.03
N GLY A 200 -7.15 11.93 -7.69
CA GLY A 200 -7.69 10.78 -8.42
C GLY A 200 -6.81 9.52 -8.31
N LYS A 201 -5.86 9.55 -7.38
CA LYS A 201 -4.96 8.47 -6.98
C LYS A 201 -4.55 8.71 -5.53
N THR A 202 -4.05 7.68 -4.85
CA THR A 202 -3.44 7.79 -3.52
C THR A 202 -2.40 8.90 -3.48
N SER A 203 -1.57 9.05 -4.52
CA SER A 203 -0.60 10.15 -4.65
C SER A 203 0.55 10.11 -3.63
N HIS A 204 1.59 10.91 -3.86
CA HIS A 204 2.83 10.89 -3.08
C HIS A 204 2.69 11.65 -1.75
N GLU A 205 1.83 12.65 -1.73
CA GLU A 205 1.55 13.54 -0.60
C GLU A 205 0.38 13.09 0.29
N SER A 206 -0.21 11.92 0.01
CA SER A 206 -1.38 11.46 0.76
C SER A 206 -1.06 11.24 2.24
N PRO A 207 -2.07 11.46 3.11
CA PRO A 207 -2.00 11.05 4.51
C PRO A 207 -1.65 9.59 4.70
N TRP A 208 -2.02 8.75 3.72
CA TRP A 208 -1.73 7.32 3.51
C TRP A 208 -2.12 6.34 4.64
N LEU A 209 -1.92 6.71 5.89
CA LEU A 209 -2.17 5.95 7.10
C LEU A 209 -2.25 6.97 8.26
N PHE A 210 -3.26 6.88 9.12
CA PHE A 210 -3.21 7.59 10.41
C PHE A 210 -2.83 6.60 11.51
N ILE A 211 -1.92 7.00 12.40
CA ILE A 211 -1.50 6.21 13.56
C ILE A 211 -1.63 7.09 14.80
N ALA A 212 -2.55 6.75 15.69
CA ALA A 212 -2.61 7.31 17.03
C ALA A 212 -1.78 6.46 17.99
N SER A 213 -1.07 7.09 18.93
CA SER A 213 -0.24 6.39 19.92
C SER A 213 -0.26 7.09 21.27
N ASP A 214 0.09 6.31 22.31
CA ASP A 214 0.43 6.82 23.65
C ASP A 214 1.95 7.10 23.69
N GLY A 215 2.31 8.38 23.69
CA GLY A 215 3.69 8.84 23.46
C GLY A 215 4.11 8.79 21.99
N GLU A 216 5.35 9.20 21.72
CA GLU A 216 5.95 9.06 20.38
C GLU A 216 6.01 7.57 19.99
N PRO A 217 5.55 7.18 18.79
CA PRO A 217 5.48 5.78 18.41
C PRO A 217 6.87 5.21 18.17
N LEU A 218 7.14 4.06 18.81
CA LEU A 218 8.33 3.24 18.60
C LEU A 218 8.00 2.05 17.70
N PHE A 219 9.01 1.47 17.06
CA PHE A 219 8.80 0.31 16.21
C PHE A 219 8.60 -0.97 17.01
N ASP A 220 9.41 -1.19 18.05
CA ASP A 220 9.44 -2.47 18.77
C ASP A 220 8.53 -2.54 20.02
N SER A 221 7.96 -1.40 20.42
CA SER A 221 7.26 -1.25 21.69
C SER A 221 6.26 -0.08 21.66
N GLY A 222 5.45 0.03 22.71
CA GLY A 222 4.38 1.03 22.80
C GLY A 222 3.07 0.55 22.17
N GLU A 223 2.00 1.31 22.42
CA GLU A 223 0.66 0.99 21.96
C GLU A 223 0.23 1.94 20.85
N VAL A 224 -0.28 1.38 19.75
CA VAL A 224 -0.71 2.14 18.56
C VAL A 224 -2.06 1.66 18.03
N TRP A 225 -2.83 2.61 17.48
CA TRP A 225 -4.07 2.39 16.74
C TRP A 225 -3.96 3.06 15.38
N ALA A 226 -4.27 2.34 14.31
CA ALA A 226 -4.11 2.88 12.98
C ALA A 226 -5.33 2.64 12.09
N CYS A 227 -5.54 3.54 11.13
CA CYS A 227 -6.50 3.37 10.05
C CYS A 227 -5.83 3.58 8.67
N HIS A 228 -6.12 2.68 7.74
CA HIS A 228 -5.68 2.73 6.34
C HIS A 228 -6.87 2.49 5.41
N LEU A 229 -7.09 3.39 4.45
CA LEU A 229 -8.14 3.22 3.44
C LEU A 229 -7.64 2.36 2.28
N ALA A 230 -8.25 1.20 2.06
CA ALA A 230 -7.95 0.32 0.93
C ALA A 230 -8.60 0.83 -0.37
N TRP A 231 -8.23 2.04 -0.78
CA TRP A 231 -8.78 2.73 -1.94
C TRP A 231 -7.70 3.49 -2.71
N SER A 232 -7.67 3.33 -4.03
CA SER A 232 -6.64 3.94 -4.86
C SER A 232 -7.09 5.23 -5.57
N GLY A 233 -8.20 5.85 -5.11
CA GLY A 233 -8.77 7.08 -5.68
C GLY A 233 -8.57 8.30 -4.77
N ASN A 234 -9.55 9.21 -4.74
CA ASN A 234 -9.55 10.32 -3.78
C ASN A 234 -9.86 9.78 -2.38
N GLN A 235 -9.19 10.31 -1.37
CA GLN A 235 -9.23 9.78 -0.01
C GLN A 235 -9.49 10.90 1.00
N THR A 236 -10.18 10.58 2.10
CA THR A 236 -10.21 11.42 3.30
C THR A 236 -9.86 10.59 4.52
N TYR A 237 -9.03 11.14 5.39
CA TYR A 237 -8.71 10.59 6.71
C TYR A 237 -9.21 11.57 7.76
N ARG A 238 -9.75 11.05 8.86
CA ARG A 238 -10.41 11.88 9.88
C ARG A 238 -10.08 11.44 11.30
N LEU A 239 -10.08 12.45 12.18
CA LEU A 239 -10.00 12.30 13.62
C LEU A 239 -11.03 13.23 14.27
N ASP A 240 -11.83 12.72 15.22
CA ASP A 240 -12.73 13.53 16.05
C ASP A 240 -12.36 13.38 17.52
N ASN A 241 -11.55 14.30 18.06
CA ASN A 241 -11.11 14.32 19.45
C ASN A 241 -11.91 15.36 20.25
N LEU A 242 -13.07 14.94 20.75
CA LEU A 242 -14.02 15.81 21.43
C LEU A 242 -14.08 15.55 22.95
N PRO A 243 -14.44 16.55 23.77
CA PRO A 243 -14.58 16.36 25.20
C PRO A 243 -15.62 15.30 25.60
N GLN A 244 -16.69 15.16 24.82
CA GLN A 244 -17.89 14.39 25.20
C GLN A 244 -17.72 12.86 25.11
N HIS A 245 -16.80 12.38 24.27
CA HIS A 245 -16.61 10.96 23.98
C HIS A 245 -15.14 10.61 23.67
N GLU A 246 -14.84 9.31 23.58
CA GLU A 246 -13.55 8.79 23.12
C GLU A 246 -13.20 9.32 21.71
N PRO A 247 -11.94 9.68 21.43
CA PRO A 247 -11.58 10.12 20.09
C PRO A 247 -11.93 9.08 19.03
N LEU A 248 -12.42 9.51 17.88
CA LEU A 248 -12.72 8.64 16.75
C LEU A 248 -11.65 8.78 15.68
N LEU A 249 -11.14 7.66 15.19
CA LEU A 249 -10.19 7.59 14.09
C LEU A 249 -10.85 6.90 12.89
N GLY A 250 -10.68 7.42 11.68
CA GLY A 250 -11.31 6.81 10.51
C GLY A 250 -10.86 7.35 9.16
N ALA A 251 -11.48 6.83 8.12
CA ALA A 251 -11.21 7.21 6.74
C ALA A 251 -12.41 6.90 5.84
N GLY A 252 -12.40 7.47 4.63
CA GLY A 252 -13.44 7.25 3.62
C GLY A 252 -12.95 7.64 2.23
N GLU A 253 -13.70 7.22 1.21
CA GLU A 253 -13.53 7.78 -0.12
C GLU A 253 -13.98 9.25 -0.12
N LEU A 254 -13.16 10.11 -0.74
CA LEU A 254 -13.53 11.52 -0.90
C LEU A 254 -14.31 11.71 -2.20
N LEU A 255 -15.63 11.80 -2.05
CA LEU A 255 -16.59 12.00 -3.14
C LEU A 255 -16.59 13.47 -3.63
N GLY A 256 -16.80 13.64 -4.93
CA GLY A 256 -17.14 14.92 -5.53
C GLY A 256 -18.58 15.34 -5.18
N PRO A 257 -18.89 16.64 -5.12
CA PRO A 257 -20.26 17.10 -4.91
C PRO A 257 -21.22 16.54 -5.97
N GLY A 258 -22.30 15.90 -5.53
CA GLY A 258 -23.29 15.27 -6.41
C GLY A 258 -22.80 14.04 -7.18
N GLU A 259 -21.64 13.48 -6.82
CA GLU A 259 -21.06 12.30 -7.46
C GLU A 259 -21.91 11.05 -7.24
N ILE A 260 -22.37 10.85 -6.00
CA ILE A 260 -23.20 9.73 -5.62
C ILE A 260 -24.63 10.22 -5.42
N GLN A 261 -25.48 9.91 -6.40
CA GLN A 261 -26.92 10.18 -6.37
C GLN A 261 -27.66 8.85 -6.46
N LEU A 262 -28.30 8.45 -5.36
CA LEU A 262 -29.02 7.19 -5.24
C LEU A 262 -30.49 7.41 -5.59
N LEU A 263 -30.87 6.97 -6.79
CA LEU A 263 -32.28 6.81 -7.16
C LEU A 263 -32.97 5.80 -6.24
N SER A 264 -34.30 5.76 -6.26
CA SER A 264 -35.08 4.75 -5.54
C SER A 264 -34.57 3.33 -5.79
N GLY A 265 -34.31 2.61 -4.71
CA GLY A 265 -33.77 1.25 -4.72
C GLY A 265 -32.29 1.13 -5.10
N SER A 266 -31.59 2.24 -5.35
CA SER A 266 -30.15 2.22 -5.65
C SER A 266 -29.30 2.31 -4.38
N ASP A 267 -28.11 1.72 -4.45
CA ASP A 267 -27.14 1.68 -3.35
C ASP A 267 -25.75 2.22 -3.73
N TYR A 268 -24.98 2.56 -2.70
CA TYR A 268 -23.55 2.85 -2.79
C TYR A 268 -22.80 2.05 -1.73
N ALA A 269 -21.71 1.41 -2.14
CA ALA A 269 -20.81 0.66 -1.26
C ALA A 269 -19.45 1.38 -1.15
N THR A 270 -18.99 1.59 0.08
CA THR A 270 -17.71 2.22 0.37
C THR A 270 -16.53 1.29 0.05
N PRO A 271 -15.32 1.84 -0.19
CA PRO A 271 -14.10 1.07 -0.06
C PRO A 271 -13.88 0.61 1.37
N GLN A 272 -13.13 -0.48 1.51
CA GLN A 272 -12.81 -1.04 2.82
C GLN A 272 -11.81 -0.15 3.59
N VAL A 273 -12.05 0.06 4.87
CA VAL A 273 -11.12 0.67 5.82
C VAL A 273 -10.51 -0.42 6.69
N CYS A 274 -9.18 -0.40 6.79
CA CYS A 274 -8.40 -1.31 7.62
C CYS A 274 -8.07 -0.64 8.95
N PHE A 275 -8.42 -1.26 10.06
CA PHE A 275 -8.09 -0.82 11.42
C PHE A 275 -7.15 -1.80 12.10
N SER A 276 -6.04 -1.29 12.62
CA SER A 276 -4.99 -2.07 13.26
C SER A 276 -4.73 -1.59 14.68
N TRP A 277 -4.55 -2.52 15.61
CA TRP A 277 -4.10 -2.24 16.97
C TRP A 277 -2.88 -3.09 17.31
N SER A 278 -1.90 -2.50 17.96
CA SER A 278 -0.71 -3.21 18.43
C SER A 278 -0.29 -2.67 19.78
N GLY A 279 -0.09 -3.55 20.76
CA GLY A 279 0.63 -3.25 22.00
C GLY A 279 2.15 -3.50 21.90
N HIS A 280 2.65 -3.75 20.69
CA HIS A 280 4.06 -4.07 20.41
C HIS A 280 4.61 -3.15 19.30
N GLY A 281 4.28 -1.86 19.39
CA GLY A 281 4.76 -0.83 18.46
C GLY A 281 4.29 -0.97 17.02
N LEU A 282 4.96 -0.21 16.15
CA LEU A 282 4.68 -0.16 14.72
C LEU A 282 4.95 -1.49 13.99
N ASP A 283 5.93 -2.28 14.43
CA ASP A 283 6.20 -3.61 13.83
C ASP A 283 5.04 -4.56 14.07
N GLY A 284 4.48 -4.58 15.30
CA GLY A 284 3.30 -5.39 15.59
C GLY A 284 2.06 -4.96 14.80
N MET A 285 1.93 -3.67 14.49
CA MET A 285 0.89 -3.14 13.60
C MET A 285 1.11 -3.58 12.16
N ALA A 286 2.32 -3.44 11.63
CA ALA A 286 2.72 -3.81 10.28
C ALA A 286 2.52 -5.31 10.01
N ALA A 287 2.91 -6.16 10.96
CA ALA A 287 2.76 -7.61 10.87
C ALA A 287 1.30 -8.05 10.65
N ARG A 288 0.30 -7.28 11.13
CA ARG A 288 -1.12 -7.56 10.86
C ARG A 288 -1.48 -7.30 9.40
N PHE A 289 -1.03 -6.18 8.84
CA PHE A 289 -1.22 -5.88 7.42
C PHE A 289 -0.51 -6.91 6.53
N HIS A 290 0.73 -7.28 6.89
CA HIS A 290 1.50 -8.28 6.13
C HIS A 290 0.80 -9.63 6.09
N ARG A 291 0.35 -10.15 7.24
CA ARG A 291 -0.39 -11.42 7.31
C ARG A 291 -1.68 -11.37 6.49
N TRP A 292 -2.44 -10.27 6.58
CA TRP A 292 -3.64 -10.11 5.77
C TRP A 292 -3.33 -10.08 4.27
N LEU A 293 -2.36 -9.28 3.82
CA LEU A 293 -2.00 -9.20 2.41
C LEU A 293 -1.47 -10.54 1.86
N ARG A 294 -0.73 -11.31 2.67
CA ARG A 294 -0.28 -12.68 2.34
C ARG A 294 -1.42 -13.70 2.30
N SER A 295 -2.53 -13.44 3.01
CA SER A 295 -3.73 -14.29 3.00
C SER A 295 -4.61 -14.09 1.76
N LEU A 296 -4.40 -13.01 1.00
CA LEU A 296 -5.22 -12.71 -0.17
C LEU A 296 -5.12 -13.84 -1.21
N PRO A 297 -6.23 -14.19 -1.90
CA PRO A 297 -6.25 -15.31 -2.83
C PRO A 297 -5.25 -15.19 -4.00
N ASN A 298 -4.94 -13.97 -4.42
CA ASN A 298 -4.01 -13.66 -5.50
C ASN A 298 -2.55 -13.52 -5.02
N HIS A 299 -2.25 -13.71 -3.74
CA HIS A 299 -0.88 -13.59 -3.24
C HIS A 299 0.05 -14.63 -3.90
N VAL A 300 1.13 -14.14 -4.52
CA VAL A 300 2.16 -15.00 -5.11
C VAL A 300 3.00 -15.64 -4.00
N ARG A 301 2.78 -16.94 -3.77
CA ARG A 301 3.50 -17.74 -2.75
C ARG A 301 4.87 -18.26 -3.21
N GLY A 302 5.17 -18.15 -4.50
CA GLY A 302 6.45 -18.56 -5.07
C GLY A 302 7.55 -17.55 -4.80
N ASP A 303 8.78 -17.95 -5.12
CA ASP A 303 9.94 -17.06 -5.04
C ASP A 303 9.75 -15.80 -5.90
N ARG A 304 9.96 -14.62 -5.31
CA ARG A 304 10.09 -13.39 -6.08
C ARG A 304 11.40 -13.41 -6.86
N LEU A 305 11.26 -13.25 -8.18
CA LEU A 305 12.37 -13.33 -9.12
C LEU A 305 13.22 -12.07 -9.09
N VAL A 306 14.53 -12.24 -9.05
CA VAL A 306 15.47 -11.13 -9.25
C VAL A 306 15.28 -10.56 -10.65
N THR A 307 14.99 -9.27 -10.73
CA THR A 307 14.55 -8.62 -11.97
C THR A 307 15.59 -7.61 -12.46
N LEU A 308 15.80 -7.49 -13.77
CA LEU A 308 16.44 -6.32 -14.37
C LEU A 308 15.38 -5.57 -15.19
N ASN A 309 15.16 -4.30 -14.86
CA ASN A 309 14.31 -3.36 -15.59
C ASN A 309 15.19 -2.44 -16.46
N THR A 310 14.76 -2.19 -17.70
CA THR A 310 15.52 -1.41 -18.68
C THR A 310 15.39 0.11 -18.54
N TRP A 311 14.49 0.64 -17.69
CA TRP A 311 14.17 2.07 -17.63
C TRP A 311 15.39 2.96 -17.41
N GLU A 312 16.05 2.92 -16.25
CA GLU A 312 17.27 3.73 -16.06
C GLU A 312 18.51 3.14 -16.74
N ALA A 313 18.41 1.96 -17.36
CA ALA A 313 19.49 1.38 -18.13
C ALA A 313 19.62 2.04 -19.52
N VAL A 314 18.50 2.32 -20.19
CA VAL A 314 18.51 2.88 -21.56
C VAL A 314 17.48 3.99 -21.79
N TYR A 315 16.59 4.26 -20.82
CA TYR A 315 15.43 5.15 -20.97
C TYR A 315 14.68 4.86 -22.27
N PHE A 316 14.48 5.85 -23.13
CA PHE A 316 13.80 5.69 -24.42
C PHE A 316 14.74 5.22 -25.55
N ASP A 317 16.06 5.14 -25.30
CA ASP A 317 17.08 4.78 -26.29
C ASP A 317 17.17 3.27 -26.48
N HIS A 318 16.03 2.68 -26.85
CA HIS A 318 15.94 1.25 -27.10
C HIS A 318 16.67 0.88 -28.39
N ASP A 319 17.69 0.03 -28.25
CA ASP A 319 18.38 -0.66 -29.32
C ASP A 319 18.34 -2.18 -29.09
N GLU A 320 17.91 -2.95 -30.10
CA GLU A 320 17.71 -4.40 -29.97
C GLU A 320 19.01 -5.12 -29.56
N ALA A 321 20.14 -4.75 -30.16
CA ALA A 321 21.42 -5.41 -29.89
C ALA A 321 21.89 -5.15 -28.44
N THR A 322 21.77 -3.90 -27.98
CA THR A 322 22.10 -3.49 -26.61
C THR A 322 21.22 -4.20 -25.59
N LEU A 323 19.91 -4.28 -25.84
CA LEU A 323 18.97 -4.96 -24.96
C LEU A 323 19.21 -6.48 -24.89
N ILE A 324 19.59 -7.13 -26.01
CA ILE A 324 20.00 -8.54 -26.01
C ILE A 324 21.29 -8.73 -25.20
N ALA A 325 22.30 -7.90 -25.42
CA ALA A 325 23.56 -7.99 -24.68
C ALA A 325 23.34 -7.80 -23.17
N LEU A 326 22.48 -6.85 -22.79
CA LEU A 326 22.10 -6.60 -21.41
C LEU A 326 21.37 -7.81 -20.80
N ALA A 327 20.43 -8.42 -21.53
CA ALA A 327 19.73 -9.62 -21.09
C ALA A 327 20.67 -10.82 -20.93
N ASP A 328 21.61 -11.03 -21.86
CA ASP A 328 22.61 -12.09 -21.79
C ASP A 328 23.54 -11.93 -20.58
N LEU A 329 23.98 -10.70 -20.30
CA LEU A 329 24.79 -10.40 -19.11
C LEU A 329 23.98 -10.57 -17.82
N ALA A 330 22.74 -10.09 -17.80
CA ALA A 330 21.82 -10.26 -16.67
C ALA A 330 21.65 -11.75 -16.33
N ALA A 331 21.45 -12.59 -17.33
CA ALA A 331 21.35 -14.04 -17.15
C ALA A 331 22.65 -14.65 -16.59
N LYS A 332 23.82 -14.23 -17.09
CA LYS A 332 25.14 -14.69 -16.59
C LYS A 332 25.36 -14.37 -15.11
N VAL A 333 24.95 -13.18 -14.65
CA VAL A 333 25.05 -12.80 -13.22
C VAL A 333 23.92 -13.38 -12.37
N GLY A 334 22.95 -14.06 -12.99
CA GLY A 334 21.91 -14.85 -12.33
C GLY A 334 20.56 -14.14 -12.17
N VAL A 335 20.30 -13.02 -12.85
CA VAL A 335 18.96 -12.41 -12.93
C VAL A 335 17.97 -13.41 -13.53
N GLU A 336 16.73 -13.41 -13.02
CA GLU A 336 15.70 -14.40 -13.35
C GLU A 336 14.58 -13.84 -14.24
N ARG A 337 14.46 -12.51 -14.32
CA ARG A 337 13.42 -11.80 -15.08
C ARG A 337 13.99 -10.55 -15.72
N PHE A 338 13.64 -10.32 -16.98
CA PHE A 338 14.06 -9.13 -17.72
C PHE A 338 12.81 -8.36 -18.16
N VAL A 339 12.70 -7.11 -17.74
CA VAL A 339 11.54 -6.25 -17.93
C VAL A 339 11.89 -5.16 -18.92
N LEU A 340 11.14 -5.14 -20.03
CA LEU A 340 11.24 -4.10 -21.03
C LEU A 340 10.30 -2.96 -20.67
N ASP A 341 10.87 -1.81 -20.31
CA ASP A 341 10.15 -0.62 -19.86
C ASP A 341 9.75 0.32 -21.01
N ASP A 342 9.30 1.54 -20.68
CA ASP A 342 8.77 2.53 -21.61
C ASP A 342 9.75 2.84 -22.75
N GLY A 343 9.25 2.81 -23.98
CA GLY A 343 10.07 2.93 -25.19
C GLY A 343 9.95 1.79 -26.18
N TRP A 344 9.16 0.74 -25.92
CA TRP A 344 9.01 -0.38 -26.88
C TRP A 344 7.91 -0.19 -27.95
N PHE A 345 6.97 0.73 -27.73
CA PHE A 345 5.78 0.91 -28.57
C PHE A 345 5.86 2.12 -29.49
N HIS A 346 4.94 2.17 -30.47
CA HIS A 346 4.99 3.07 -31.62
C HIS A 346 5.22 4.54 -31.23
N LEU A 347 6.24 5.16 -31.85
CA LEU A 347 6.62 6.58 -31.69
C LEU A 347 7.10 6.97 -30.28
N ARG A 348 7.31 6.02 -29.38
CA ARG A 348 7.69 6.29 -27.97
C ARG A 348 9.20 6.49 -27.80
N ARG A 349 9.77 7.49 -28.48
CA ARG A 349 11.19 7.88 -28.30
C ARG A 349 11.40 8.94 -27.22
N ASP A 350 10.33 9.48 -26.68
CA ASP A 350 10.30 10.43 -25.58
C ASP A 350 8.96 10.36 -24.84
N ASP A 351 8.82 11.17 -23.79
CA ASP A 351 7.61 11.19 -22.96
C ASP A 351 6.41 11.92 -23.62
N THR A 352 6.55 12.47 -24.82
CA THR A 352 5.58 13.39 -25.45
C THR A 352 4.56 12.70 -26.38
N LYS A 353 4.83 11.48 -26.84
CA LYS A 353 4.00 10.74 -27.83
C LYS A 353 3.85 9.25 -27.50
N GLY A 354 3.03 8.54 -28.27
CA GLY A 354 2.88 7.07 -28.23
C GLY A 354 1.87 6.51 -27.21
N LEU A 355 1.56 7.25 -26.13
CA LEU A 355 0.62 6.76 -25.12
C LEU A 355 -0.79 6.55 -25.70
N GLY A 356 -1.28 5.31 -25.62
CA GLY A 356 -2.57 4.89 -26.17
C GLY A 356 -2.44 3.95 -27.37
N ASP A 357 -1.26 3.90 -28.01
CA ASP A 357 -0.99 3.08 -29.19
C ASP A 357 -0.09 1.89 -28.84
N TRP A 358 -0.66 0.85 -28.20
CA TRP A 358 0.05 -0.34 -27.70
C TRP A 358 0.46 -1.34 -28.79
N ILE A 359 1.17 -0.86 -29.80
CA ILE A 359 1.68 -1.64 -30.92
C ILE A 359 3.21 -1.57 -30.87
N VAL A 360 3.87 -2.72 -30.99
CA VAL A 360 5.34 -2.81 -31.03
C VAL A 360 5.85 -1.93 -32.16
N ASP A 361 6.84 -1.09 -31.88
CA ASP A 361 7.44 -0.21 -32.89
C ASP A 361 8.36 -1.03 -33.81
N PRO A 362 8.03 -1.19 -35.10
CA PRO A 362 8.86 -1.97 -36.02
C PRO A 362 10.18 -1.28 -36.36
N GLU A 363 10.35 0.02 -36.09
CA GLU A 363 11.64 0.69 -36.28
C GLU A 363 12.66 0.27 -35.21
N VAL A 364 12.18 0.01 -33.99
CA VAL A 364 13.00 -0.48 -32.87
C VAL A 364 13.09 -2.01 -32.88
N TRP A 365 12.02 -2.69 -33.30
CA TRP A 365 11.90 -4.16 -33.28
C TRP A 365 11.55 -4.71 -34.68
N PRO A 366 12.47 -4.64 -35.67
CA PRO A 366 12.18 -4.86 -37.09
C PRO A 366 11.83 -6.31 -37.49
N LYS A 367 12.01 -7.31 -36.61
CA LYS A 367 11.86 -8.74 -36.96
C LYS A 367 10.84 -9.52 -36.14
N ASP A 368 9.90 -8.88 -35.45
CA ASP A 368 9.14 -9.54 -34.37
C ASP A 368 10.09 -10.19 -33.34
N SER A 369 11.32 -9.66 -33.20
CA SER A 369 12.42 -10.19 -32.38
C SER A 369 12.10 -10.23 -30.89
N MET A 370 11.11 -9.45 -30.46
CA MET A 370 10.43 -9.60 -29.16
C MET A 370 9.88 -11.03 -28.92
N ARG A 371 9.74 -11.85 -29.97
CA ARG A 371 9.34 -13.26 -29.94
C ARG A 371 10.51 -14.25 -30.13
N SER A 372 11.76 -13.77 -30.23
CA SER A 372 12.93 -14.60 -30.51
C SER A 372 13.20 -15.62 -29.38
N PRO A 373 13.58 -16.88 -29.69
CA PRO A 373 13.96 -17.90 -28.70
C PRO A 373 15.13 -17.50 -27.80
N SER A 374 16.00 -16.58 -28.23
CA SER A 374 17.09 -16.04 -27.42
C SER A 374 16.59 -15.22 -26.22
N MET A 375 15.44 -14.54 -26.35
CA MET A 375 14.79 -13.81 -25.25
C MET A 375 13.76 -14.66 -24.46
N CYS A 376 13.35 -15.82 -25.00
CA CYS A 376 12.30 -16.69 -24.45
C CYS A 376 12.78 -18.11 -24.07
N THR A 377 14.09 -18.32 -23.86
CA THR A 377 14.64 -19.64 -23.50
C THR A 377 14.25 -20.03 -22.06
N PRO A 378 14.13 -21.32 -21.70
CA PRO A 378 13.76 -21.72 -20.34
C PRO A 378 14.77 -21.19 -19.31
N GLY A 379 14.39 -20.15 -18.56
CA GLY A 379 15.29 -19.36 -17.70
C GLY A 379 15.17 -17.85 -17.93
N HIS A 380 14.69 -17.44 -19.10
CA HIS A 380 14.48 -16.05 -19.52
C HIS A 380 12.98 -15.80 -19.69
N ALA A 381 12.38 -15.07 -18.75
CA ALA A 381 11.07 -14.45 -19.00
C ALA A 381 11.32 -12.99 -19.38
N VAL A 382 11.43 -12.72 -20.69
CA VAL A 382 11.34 -11.36 -21.26
C VAL A 382 9.88 -11.12 -21.62
N ARG A 383 9.23 -10.13 -21.00
CA ARG A 383 7.89 -9.68 -21.42
C ARG A 383 7.74 -8.16 -21.30
N PRO A 384 7.10 -7.52 -22.28
CA PRO A 384 6.92 -6.07 -22.28
C PRO A 384 6.02 -5.62 -21.15
N VAL A 385 6.32 -4.46 -20.57
CA VAL A 385 5.41 -3.71 -19.72
C VAL A 385 4.19 -3.30 -20.56
N VAL A 386 3.03 -3.88 -20.26
CA VAL A 386 1.76 -3.52 -20.91
C VAL A 386 0.95 -2.59 -20.01
N ARG A 387 0.69 -1.37 -20.49
CA ARG A 387 -0.26 -0.46 -19.85
C ARG A 387 -1.68 -0.91 -20.15
N ALA A 388 -2.46 -1.22 -19.12
CA ALA A 388 -3.84 -1.65 -19.26
C ALA A 388 -4.75 -0.50 -19.73
N GLY A 389 -5.27 -0.65 -20.94
CA GLY A 389 -6.39 0.06 -21.55
C GLY A 389 -6.72 -0.69 -22.85
N ASP A 390 -7.72 -1.58 -22.78
CA ASP A 390 -8.36 -2.42 -23.82
C ASP A 390 -7.70 -2.67 -25.19
N GLY A 391 -7.47 -3.96 -25.48
CA GLY A 391 -7.84 -4.62 -26.75
C GLY A 391 -6.83 -4.67 -27.92
N GLN A 392 -6.43 -5.89 -28.32
CA GLN A 392 -5.57 -6.19 -29.48
C GLN A 392 -6.31 -6.20 -30.87
N PRO A 393 -5.73 -6.73 -31.97
CA PRO A 393 -5.03 -5.99 -33.03
C PRO A 393 -5.83 -5.87 -34.33
N ARG A 394 -5.48 -4.85 -35.14
CA ARG A 394 -6.11 -4.44 -36.42
C ARG A 394 -7.48 -3.75 -36.29
N LEU A 395 -7.49 -2.56 -35.72
CA LEU A 395 -8.49 -1.54 -36.05
C LEU A 395 -7.81 -0.38 -36.79
N ARG A 396 -8.00 -0.30 -38.11
CA ARG A 396 -7.73 0.95 -38.84
C ARG A 396 -8.81 1.97 -38.42
N LEU A 397 -8.57 2.72 -37.36
CA LEU A 397 -9.31 3.95 -37.08
C LEU A 397 -8.84 5.03 -38.06
N ARG A 398 -9.40 5.04 -39.27
CA ARG A 398 -9.45 6.28 -40.05
C ARG A 398 -10.63 7.10 -39.56
N ALA A 399 -10.39 7.97 -38.59
CA ALA A 399 -11.23 9.15 -38.39
C ALA A 399 -10.50 10.34 -39.03
N ARG A 400 -11.07 10.92 -40.09
CA ARG A 400 -10.68 12.26 -40.56
C ARG A 400 -10.83 13.21 -39.39
N ALA A 401 -9.72 13.73 -38.87
CA ALA A 401 -9.73 14.83 -37.91
C ALA A 401 -10.46 16.04 -38.52
N PRO A 402 -11.52 16.58 -37.91
CA PRO A 402 -11.82 17.98 -38.09
C PRO A 402 -10.68 18.76 -37.42
N ARG A 403 -10.08 19.69 -38.15
CA ARG A 403 -9.06 20.62 -37.65
C ARG A 403 -9.52 21.19 -36.29
N LEU A 404 -8.79 20.88 -35.22
CA LEU A 404 -8.89 21.62 -33.97
C LEU A 404 -8.43 23.05 -34.26
N ASP A 405 -9.38 23.98 -34.34
CA ASP A 405 -9.13 25.41 -34.43
C ASP A 405 -8.38 25.87 -33.15
N PRO A 406 -7.16 26.44 -33.27
CA PRO A 406 -6.36 26.83 -32.11
C PRO A 406 -6.94 27.98 -31.27
N ARG A 407 -8.05 28.62 -31.67
CA ARG A 407 -8.46 29.91 -31.08
C ARG A 407 -9.48 29.86 -29.95
N ARG A 408 -9.88 28.69 -29.41
CA ARG A 408 -10.89 28.64 -28.30
C ARG A 408 -10.61 27.70 -27.12
N ALA A 409 -9.38 27.22 -26.94
CA ALA A 409 -9.00 26.46 -25.74
C ALA A 409 -8.19 27.34 -24.77
N ARG A 410 -8.86 28.18 -23.97
CA ARG A 410 -8.23 28.72 -22.76
C ARG A 410 -8.32 27.64 -21.66
N GLY A 411 -7.17 27.11 -21.26
CA GLY A 411 -6.98 26.46 -19.97
C GLY A 411 -7.27 24.96 -19.84
N ARG A 412 -6.81 24.11 -20.78
CA ARG A 412 -6.77 22.65 -20.53
C ARG A 412 -5.32 22.15 -20.53
N ALA A 413 -4.76 21.99 -19.33
CA ALA A 413 -3.63 21.10 -19.12
C ALA A 413 -4.14 19.65 -19.17
N VAL A 414 -3.50 18.80 -19.98
CA VAL A 414 -3.66 17.34 -19.91
C VAL A 414 -2.76 16.86 -18.78
N PRO A 415 -3.27 16.32 -17.65
CA PRO A 415 -2.41 15.84 -16.58
C PRO A 415 -1.61 14.62 -17.06
N ARG A 416 -0.28 14.64 -16.88
CA ARG A 416 0.65 13.54 -17.25
C ARG A 416 0.59 12.31 -16.32
N GLY A 417 -0.40 12.21 -15.43
CA GLY A 417 -0.43 11.23 -14.32
C GLY A 417 -1.38 10.04 -14.51
N HIS A 418 -1.45 9.44 -15.69
CA HIS A 418 -2.27 8.23 -15.90
C HIS A 418 -1.50 6.95 -15.53
N LEU A 419 -2.20 6.05 -14.82
CA LEU A 419 -1.79 4.71 -14.39
C LEU A 419 -0.77 4.03 -15.32
N ILE A 420 0.35 3.54 -14.78
CA ILE A 420 1.29 2.66 -15.49
C ILE A 420 1.31 1.32 -14.73
N PRO A 421 0.43 0.37 -15.05
CA PRO A 421 0.60 -0.99 -14.55
C PRO A 421 1.78 -1.62 -15.31
N HIS A 422 2.78 -2.11 -14.59
CA HIS A 422 3.80 -3.00 -15.15
C HIS A 422 3.27 -4.42 -15.06
N ALA A 423 2.78 -4.96 -16.16
CA ALA A 423 2.32 -6.34 -16.25
C ALA A 423 3.49 -7.23 -16.69
N VAL A 424 3.90 -8.21 -15.88
CA VAL A 424 5.01 -9.13 -16.18
C VAL A 424 4.63 -10.59 -15.90
N CYS A 425 4.54 -11.43 -16.91
CA CYS A 425 4.09 -12.83 -16.74
C CYS A 425 5.23 -13.83 -16.50
N ALA A 426 5.08 -14.63 -15.44
CA ALA A 426 5.92 -15.74 -15.01
C ALA A 426 5.27 -17.11 -15.32
N ARG A 427 5.99 -17.94 -16.08
CA ARG A 427 5.87 -19.41 -16.24
C ARG A 427 4.47 -20.06 -16.16
N SER A 428 4.00 -20.55 -17.30
CA SER A 428 3.38 -21.89 -17.40
C SER A 428 3.95 -22.60 -18.64
N GLY A 429 4.19 -23.90 -18.52
CA GLY A 429 4.76 -24.71 -19.60
C GLY A 429 3.87 -24.72 -20.83
N GLN A 430 4.51 -24.61 -22.00
CA GLN A 430 3.98 -24.51 -23.37
C GLN A 430 3.63 -23.09 -23.86
N PRO A 431 4.16 -22.67 -25.03
CA PRO A 431 3.88 -21.37 -25.60
C PRO A 431 2.47 -21.38 -26.21
N ARG A 432 1.49 -20.82 -25.51
CA ARG A 432 0.29 -20.28 -26.17
C ARG A 432 0.41 -18.76 -26.21
N CYS A 433 0.79 -18.24 -27.38
CA CYS A 433 0.50 -16.86 -27.74
C CYS A 433 -1.01 -16.63 -27.68
N LEU A 434 -1.45 -15.39 -27.44
CA LEU A 434 -2.80 -14.91 -27.71
C LEU A 434 -3.31 -15.48 -29.05
N PRO A 435 -4.30 -16.38 -29.07
CA PRO A 435 -4.86 -16.86 -30.32
C PRO A 435 -5.81 -15.79 -30.90
N PRO A 436 -5.86 -15.62 -32.22
CA PRO A 436 -6.95 -14.88 -32.86
C PRO A 436 -8.25 -15.66 -32.66
N CYS A 437 -9.22 -15.08 -31.96
CA CYS A 437 -10.59 -15.60 -31.94
C CYS A 437 -11.24 -15.35 -33.31
N ALA A 438 -11.02 -16.28 -34.24
CA ALA A 438 -11.86 -16.41 -35.42
C ALA A 438 -12.01 -17.90 -35.77
N ARG A 439 -13.03 -18.54 -35.18
CA ARG A 439 -13.71 -19.64 -35.85
C ARG A 439 -14.91 -19.04 -36.57
N ALA A 440 -14.81 -18.98 -37.89
CA ALA A 440 -15.96 -18.88 -38.75
C ALA A 440 -16.67 -20.24 -38.71
N ASP A 441 -17.90 -20.27 -38.20
CA ASP A 441 -18.95 -21.08 -38.77
C ASP A 441 -20.30 -20.54 -38.29
N GLY A 442 -21.10 -20.09 -39.25
CA GLY A 442 -22.41 -19.54 -39.01
C GLY A 442 -23.45 -20.64 -38.78
N ARG A 443 -24.24 -20.50 -37.71
CA ARG A 443 -25.69 -20.72 -37.64
C ARG A 443 -26.18 -20.34 -36.22
N PRO A 444 -27.42 -19.84 -36.06
CA PRO A 444 -27.91 -19.29 -34.80
C PRO A 444 -28.56 -20.37 -33.91
N ASP A 445 -28.30 -20.34 -32.61
CA ASP A 445 -29.11 -21.03 -31.59
C ASP A 445 -29.71 -20.00 -30.61
N PRO A 446 -31.05 -19.91 -30.47
CA PRO A 446 -31.71 -18.92 -29.65
C PRO A 446 -32.06 -19.48 -28.26
N ARG A 447 -31.43 -18.95 -27.20
CA ARG A 447 -32.03 -18.76 -25.85
C ARG A 447 -30.98 -18.29 -24.83
N THR A 448 -30.96 -17.00 -24.53
CA THR A 448 -30.79 -16.41 -23.18
C THR A 448 -31.04 -14.92 -23.32
N GLY A 449 -32.26 -14.49 -22.99
CA GLY A 449 -32.64 -13.09 -22.98
C GLY A 449 -32.17 -12.42 -21.70
N HIS A 450 -31.10 -11.62 -21.79
CA HIS A 450 -30.87 -10.51 -20.88
C HIS A 450 -30.63 -9.26 -21.71
N ARG A 451 -31.60 -8.33 -21.62
CA ARG A 451 -31.60 -7.04 -22.32
C ARG A 451 -30.54 -6.14 -21.69
N LEU A 452 -29.49 -5.85 -22.45
CA LEU A 452 -28.59 -4.72 -22.18
C LEU A 452 -29.24 -3.44 -22.72
N HIS A 453 -29.54 -2.49 -21.84
CA HIS A 453 -30.04 -1.18 -22.22
C HIS A 453 -28.93 -0.35 -22.90
N GLN A 454 -29.22 0.13 -24.11
CA GLN A 454 -28.47 1.18 -24.79
C GLN A 454 -28.67 2.53 -24.07
N VAL A 455 -27.59 3.27 -23.83
CA VAL A 455 -27.63 4.71 -23.57
C VAL A 455 -26.62 5.37 -24.50
N GLY A 456 -27.10 5.96 -25.60
CA GLY A 456 -26.35 6.91 -26.41
C GLY A 456 -26.73 8.34 -26.02
N PRO A 457 -25.81 9.31 -25.99
CA PRO A 457 -26.19 10.70 -25.77
C PRO A 457 -26.47 11.41 -27.10
N GLN A 458 -27.72 11.82 -27.30
CA GLN A 458 -28.05 13.01 -28.10
C GLN A 458 -27.89 14.26 -27.22
N PRO A 459 -27.36 15.39 -27.75
CA PRO A 459 -27.07 16.55 -26.94
C PRO A 459 -28.30 17.45 -26.81
N ARG A 460 -28.75 17.73 -25.58
CA ARG A 460 -29.44 18.97 -25.26
C ARG A 460 -28.70 19.66 -24.11
N ARG A 461 -28.49 20.95 -24.33
CA ARG A 461 -27.70 21.90 -23.55
C ARG A 461 -28.03 21.79 -22.06
N ASP A 462 -27.03 21.64 -21.21
CA ASP A 462 -26.86 22.48 -20.02
C ASP A 462 -25.46 22.33 -19.41
N ARG A 463 -25.01 23.43 -18.81
CA ARG A 463 -23.65 23.71 -18.34
C ARG A 463 -23.34 22.94 -17.05
N ALA A 464 -22.26 22.17 -17.05
CA ALA A 464 -21.25 22.07 -15.99
C ALA A 464 -20.19 21.05 -16.42
N GLY A 465 -18.96 21.50 -16.65
CA GLY A 465 -17.82 20.61 -16.87
C GLY A 465 -17.37 19.99 -15.55
N ALA A 466 -18.16 19.07 -15.00
CA ALA A 466 -17.76 18.23 -13.89
C ALA A 466 -17.19 16.92 -14.43
N ARG A 467 -15.97 16.62 -13.98
CA ARG A 467 -15.24 15.38 -14.22
C ARG A 467 -16.14 14.22 -13.83
N ARG A 468 -16.55 13.39 -14.80
CA ARG A 468 -17.13 12.09 -14.50
C ARG A 468 -16.02 11.30 -13.78
N PRO A 469 -16.22 10.85 -12.53
CA PRO A 469 -15.26 9.99 -11.89
C PRO A 469 -15.12 8.75 -12.75
N LEU A 470 -13.87 8.37 -13.03
CA LEU A 470 -13.61 7.01 -13.43
C LEU A 470 -14.14 6.15 -12.28
N ARG A 471 -15.24 5.41 -12.49
CA ARG A 471 -15.32 4.08 -11.88
C ARG A 471 -13.95 3.48 -12.18
N PRO A 472 -13.12 3.15 -11.17
CA PRO A 472 -11.82 2.59 -11.47
C PRO A 472 -12.06 1.38 -12.38
N ALA A 473 -11.07 1.04 -13.19
CA ALA A 473 -11.05 -0.18 -13.99
C ALA A 473 -11.07 -1.47 -13.12
N ARG A 474 -11.97 -1.57 -12.13
CA ARG A 474 -12.30 -2.76 -11.35
C ARG A 474 -12.82 -3.86 -12.29
N ALA A 475 -13.54 -3.49 -13.35
CA ALA A 475 -14.09 -4.45 -14.31
C ALA A 475 -13.03 -5.17 -15.17
N ASP A 476 -11.96 -4.48 -15.60
CA ASP A 476 -10.96 -5.10 -16.49
C ASP A 476 -9.77 -5.75 -15.77
N ARG A 477 -9.45 -5.34 -14.54
CA ARG A 477 -8.27 -5.88 -13.84
C ARG A 477 -8.42 -7.30 -13.31
N GLY A 478 -9.63 -7.72 -12.95
CA GLY A 478 -9.88 -9.13 -12.60
C GLY A 478 -9.79 -10.07 -13.82
N ARG A 479 -9.91 -9.51 -15.03
CA ARG A 479 -9.94 -10.28 -16.27
C ARG A 479 -8.55 -10.71 -16.75
N LEU A 480 -7.53 -9.86 -16.59
CA LEU A 480 -6.17 -10.15 -17.05
C LEU A 480 -5.52 -11.35 -16.35
N PRO A 481 -5.56 -11.50 -15.01
CA PRO A 481 -5.03 -12.69 -14.34
C PRO A 481 -5.76 -13.98 -14.74
N ALA A 482 -7.07 -13.88 -15.00
CA ALA A 482 -7.87 -15.02 -15.45
C ALA A 482 -7.52 -15.45 -16.89
N GLU A 483 -7.22 -14.48 -17.77
CA GLU A 483 -6.84 -14.74 -19.16
C GLU A 483 -5.36 -15.15 -19.31
N PHE A 484 -4.48 -14.71 -18.41
CA PHE A 484 -3.04 -15.00 -18.43
C PHE A 484 -2.55 -15.63 -17.13
N PRO A 485 -2.77 -16.95 -16.94
CA PRO A 485 -2.23 -17.67 -15.79
C PRO A 485 -0.71 -17.51 -15.69
N GLY A 486 -0.24 -17.04 -14.53
CA GLY A 486 1.16 -16.72 -14.28
C GLY A 486 1.52 -15.25 -14.50
N LEU A 487 0.59 -14.39 -14.94
CA LEU A 487 0.83 -12.95 -14.97
C LEU A 487 1.03 -12.39 -13.56
N GLU A 488 2.21 -11.82 -13.28
CA GLU A 488 2.42 -10.96 -12.12
C GLU A 488 2.24 -9.49 -12.52
N ILE A 489 1.61 -8.70 -11.67
CA ILE A 489 1.32 -7.29 -11.90
C ILE A 489 2.03 -6.47 -10.82
N GLU A 490 2.89 -5.54 -11.25
CA GLU A 490 3.48 -4.51 -10.42
C GLU A 490 2.78 -3.17 -10.68
N SER A 491 2.20 -2.59 -9.63
CA SER A 491 1.59 -1.26 -9.71
C SER A 491 2.67 -0.18 -9.63
N CYS A 492 2.69 0.73 -10.62
CA CYS A 492 3.50 1.94 -10.60
C CYS A 492 2.66 3.17 -10.95
N ALA A 493 2.95 4.29 -10.28
CA ALA A 493 2.39 5.58 -10.61
C ALA A 493 3.42 6.69 -10.36
N SER A 494 4.49 6.67 -11.18
CA SER A 494 5.72 7.45 -10.98
C SER A 494 6.38 7.08 -9.66
N GLY A 495 6.68 5.79 -9.48
CA GLY A 495 7.01 5.24 -8.17
C GLY A 495 5.75 5.03 -7.33
N GLY A 496 5.83 5.45 -6.07
CA GLY A 496 4.86 5.11 -5.02
C GLY A 496 3.57 5.92 -5.03
N GLY A 497 3.20 6.55 -6.14
CA GLY A 497 2.03 7.43 -6.24
C GLY A 497 0.68 6.69 -6.23
N ARG A 498 0.70 5.36 -6.15
CA ARG A 498 -0.48 4.50 -5.97
C ARG A 498 -0.08 3.24 -5.22
N THR A 499 0.27 3.44 -3.95
CA THR A 499 0.60 2.38 -3.01
C THR A 499 -0.46 2.38 -1.92
N ASP A 500 -1.36 1.39 -1.92
CA ASP A 500 -2.43 1.22 -0.95
C ASP A 500 -2.91 -0.24 -0.95
N ALA A 501 -3.59 -0.65 0.12
CA ALA A 501 -4.15 -2.00 0.20
C ALA A 501 -5.27 -2.23 -0.83
N GLY A 502 -5.86 -1.18 -1.39
CA GLY A 502 -6.85 -1.29 -2.46
C GLY A 502 -6.23 -1.78 -3.77
N ILE A 503 -5.06 -1.25 -4.14
CA ILE A 503 -4.35 -1.70 -5.35
C ILE A 503 -3.72 -3.08 -5.18
N LEU A 504 -3.28 -3.45 -3.98
CA LEU A 504 -2.65 -4.76 -3.69
C LEU A 504 -3.66 -5.93 -3.69
N GLN A 505 -4.96 -5.65 -3.68
CA GLN A 505 -6.00 -6.65 -4.00
C GLN A 505 -6.05 -6.99 -5.50
N HIS A 506 -5.34 -6.23 -6.34
CA HIS A 506 -5.36 -6.37 -7.80
C HIS A 506 -3.97 -6.45 -8.43
N ALA A 507 -2.91 -6.19 -7.66
CA ALA A 507 -1.52 -6.22 -8.08
C ALA A 507 -0.73 -7.09 -7.11
N ASP A 508 0.27 -7.79 -7.62
CA ASP A 508 1.10 -8.71 -6.84
C ASP A 508 2.19 -7.98 -6.06
N ARG A 509 2.55 -6.76 -6.49
CA ARG A 509 3.54 -5.89 -5.85
C ARG A 509 3.38 -4.44 -6.33
N ILE A 510 4.13 -3.54 -5.71
CA ILE A 510 4.21 -2.12 -6.07
C ILE A 510 5.66 -1.70 -6.33
N TRP A 511 5.84 -0.70 -7.18
CA TRP A 511 7.09 0.06 -7.26
C TRP A 511 7.04 1.18 -6.21
N ALA A 512 7.92 1.14 -5.21
CA ALA A 512 7.80 2.02 -4.04
C ALA A 512 8.18 3.48 -4.29
N SER A 513 9.12 3.73 -5.20
CA SER A 513 9.62 5.07 -5.54
C SER A 513 10.50 5.01 -6.78
N ASP A 514 10.44 6.05 -7.61
CA ASP A 514 11.41 6.26 -8.70
C ASP A 514 12.79 6.67 -8.17
N SER A 515 12.94 6.96 -6.87
CA SER A 515 14.27 7.14 -6.28
C SER A 515 14.85 5.78 -5.96
N ASN A 516 15.91 5.36 -6.68
CA ASN A 516 16.74 4.20 -6.33
C ASN A 516 17.97 4.57 -5.46
N ASP A 517 18.05 5.82 -5.00
CA ASP A 517 19.10 6.27 -4.10
C ASP A 517 18.97 5.56 -2.74
N PRO A 518 19.98 4.79 -2.29
CA PRO A 518 19.89 3.99 -1.07
C PRO A 518 19.62 4.83 0.18
N ARG A 519 20.05 6.09 0.19
CA ARG A 519 19.80 7.00 1.32
C ARG A 519 18.35 7.48 1.36
N ASP A 520 17.67 7.62 0.23
CA ASP A 520 16.24 7.93 0.23
C ASP A 520 15.42 6.64 0.47
N ARG A 521 15.84 5.53 -0.14
CA ARG A 521 15.18 4.21 -0.04
C ARG A 521 15.10 3.67 1.38
N VAL A 522 16.11 3.88 2.21
CA VAL A 522 16.12 3.37 3.60
C VAL A 522 14.91 3.86 4.42
N ASP A 523 14.50 5.12 4.23
CA ASP A 523 13.33 5.66 4.95
C ASP A 523 12.02 5.34 4.18
N ILE A 524 12.04 5.37 2.84
CA ILE A 524 10.86 5.03 2.01
C ILE A 524 10.42 3.58 2.22
N GLN A 525 11.35 2.63 2.25
CA GLN A 525 11.04 1.21 2.46
C GLN A 525 10.53 0.97 3.88
N ARG A 526 11.24 1.52 4.87
CA ARG A 526 10.88 1.45 6.30
C ARG A 526 9.46 1.93 6.57
N THR A 527 8.99 2.98 5.88
CA THR A 527 7.61 3.44 6.04
C THR A 527 6.61 2.69 5.17
N THR A 528 6.98 2.35 3.92
CA THR A 528 6.13 1.55 3.03
C THR A 528 5.77 0.20 3.66
N GLU A 529 6.70 -0.39 4.40
CA GLU A 529 6.47 -1.67 5.05
C GLU A 529 5.59 -1.61 6.31
N LEU A 530 5.12 -0.43 6.73
CA LEU A 530 4.07 -0.33 7.75
C LEU A 530 2.73 -0.93 7.27
N VAL A 531 2.54 -1.05 5.96
CA VAL A 531 1.36 -1.68 5.34
C VAL A 531 1.76 -2.80 4.39
N VAL A 532 2.79 -2.61 3.56
CA VAL A 532 3.11 -3.53 2.45
C VAL A 532 4.20 -4.52 2.86
N PRO A 533 4.02 -5.84 2.73
CA PRO A 533 5.06 -6.79 3.10
C PRO A 533 6.25 -6.72 2.11
N PRO A 534 7.48 -7.07 2.52
CA PRO A 534 8.71 -6.85 1.74
C PRO A 534 8.68 -7.45 0.33
N GLU A 535 8.08 -8.63 0.19
CA GLU A 535 7.93 -9.35 -1.07
C GLU A 535 6.90 -8.74 -2.02
N MET A 536 6.27 -7.64 -1.63
CA MET A 536 5.40 -6.82 -2.47
C MET A 536 6.00 -5.43 -2.75
N ILE A 537 7.23 -5.14 -2.30
CA ILE A 537 7.91 -3.86 -2.49
C ILE A 537 9.06 -4.02 -3.50
N GLY A 538 8.94 -3.43 -4.70
CA GLY A 538 10.05 -3.39 -5.66
C GLY A 538 11.23 -2.55 -5.14
N ALA A 539 12.44 -3.10 -5.17
CA ALA A 539 13.65 -2.49 -4.61
C ALA A 539 14.89 -2.77 -5.49
N HIS A 540 15.13 -1.94 -6.51
CA HIS A 540 16.24 -2.15 -7.45
C HIS A 540 17.52 -1.38 -7.08
N ILE A 541 18.66 -1.95 -7.46
CA ILE A 541 19.93 -1.25 -7.54
C ILE A 541 19.93 -0.39 -8.81
N GLY A 542 20.00 0.92 -8.65
CA GLY A 542 20.17 1.88 -9.74
C GLY A 542 21.63 2.27 -10.00
N PRO A 543 21.88 3.14 -11.00
CA PRO A 543 23.20 3.70 -11.29
C PRO A 543 23.71 4.59 -10.15
N SER A 544 25.02 4.88 -10.18
CA SER A 544 25.66 5.84 -9.29
C SER A 544 26.51 6.81 -10.11
N PRO A 545 26.26 8.14 -10.08
CA PRO A 545 25.27 8.83 -9.24
C PRO A 545 23.81 8.48 -9.57
N ALA A 546 22.95 8.44 -8.53
CA ALA A 546 21.52 8.17 -8.71
C ALA A 546 20.86 9.30 -9.53
N HIS A 547 19.97 8.96 -10.47
CA HIS A 547 19.37 9.95 -11.38
C HIS A 547 18.45 10.97 -10.68
N SER A 548 17.77 10.56 -9.60
CA SER A 548 16.83 11.39 -8.85
C SER A 548 17.50 12.45 -7.97
N THR A 549 18.67 12.15 -7.40
CA THR A 549 19.34 12.98 -6.38
C THR A 549 20.74 13.44 -6.79
N TRP A 550 21.32 12.85 -7.84
CA TRP A 550 22.73 12.97 -8.22
C TRP A 550 23.72 12.57 -7.11
N ARG A 551 23.28 11.78 -6.13
CA ARG A 551 24.14 11.26 -5.07
C ARG A 551 24.93 10.05 -5.58
N ALA A 552 26.25 10.13 -5.52
CA ALA A 552 27.11 8.96 -5.71
C ALA A 552 27.10 8.11 -4.43
N THR A 553 26.87 6.80 -4.58
CA THR A 553 26.83 5.86 -3.46
C THR A 553 27.51 4.54 -3.83
N ASP A 554 28.24 3.97 -2.88
CA ASP A 554 28.94 2.69 -3.08
C ASP A 554 27.95 1.58 -3.44
N LEU A 555 28.39 0.64 -4.29
CA LEU A 555 27.57 -0.51 -4.69
C LEU A 555 27.11 -1.34 -3.48
N SER A 556 27.93 -1.44 -2.43
CA SER A 556 27.55 -2.17 -1.22
C SER A 556 26.39 -1.55 -0.46
N TYR A 557 26.29 -0.21 -0.44
CA TYR A 557 25.14 0.46 0.18
C TYR A 557 23.87 0.27 -0.65
N ARG A 558 23.98 0.40 -1.98
CA ARG A 558 22.86 0.14 -2.91
C ARG A 558 22.35 -1.30 -2.79
N ALA A 559 23.26 -2.27 -2.74
CA ALA A 559 22.93 -3.68 -2.58
C ALA A 559 22.26 -3.99 -1.23
N ALA A 560 22.77 -3.43 -0.13
CA ALA A 560 22.18 -3.61 1.19
C ALA A 560 20.72 -3.11 1.26
N MET A 561 20.42 -1.94 0.67
CA MET A 561 19.06 -1.40 0.65
C MET A 561 18.12 -2.16 -0.29
N SER A 562 18.64 -2.64 -1.43
CA SER A 562 17.87 -3.48 -2.36
C SER A 562 17.44 -4.82 -1.75
N LEU A 563 18.21 -5.35 -0.78
CA LEU A 563 17.93 -6.62 -0.10
C LEU A 563 16.64 -6.57 0.76
N GLU A 564 16.16 -5.39 1.13
CA GLU A 564 15.03 -5.24 2.05
C GLU A 564 13.65 -5.39 1.37
N GLY A 565 13.62 -5.55 0.03
CA GLY A 565 12.40 -5.81 -0.74
C GLY A 565 12.64 -6.82 -1.88
N CYS A 566 11.82 -6.74 -2.93
CA CYS A 566 12.03 -7.48 -4.17
C CYS A 566 13.24 -6.93 -4.92
N SER A 567 14.41 -7.53 -4.69
CA SER A 567 15.67 -7.07 -5.26
C SER A 567 15.74 -7.22 -6.78
N GLY A 568 16.45 -6.29 -7.39
CA GLY A 568 16.65 -6.25 -8.84
C GLY A 568 17.62 -5.15 -9.26
N PHE A 569 17.64 -4.85 -10.55
CA PHE A 569 18.50 -3.84 -11.16
C PHE A 569 17.68 -2.93 -12.05
N GLU A 570 18.02 -1.66 -12.02
CA GLU A 570 17.54 -0.65 -12.94
C GLU A 570 18.74 0.19 -13.35
N TRP A 571 19.70 -0.50 -13.97
CA TRP A 571 21.04 0.01 -14.23
C TRP A 571 21.63 -0.72 -15.45
N ASN A 572 22.30 0.02 -16.32
CA ASN A 572 23.05 -0.56 -17.44
C ASN A 572 24.31 -1.30 -16.94
N ILE A 573 24.16 -2.58 -16.62
CA ILE A 573 25.27 -3.40 -16.12
C ILE A 573 26.33 -3.72 -17.18
N LEU A 574 26.13 -3.36 -18.46
CA LEU A 574 27.18 -3.46 -19.49
C LEU A 574 28.33 -2.48 -19.26
N GLU A 575 28.08 -1.42 -18.48
CA GLU A 575 29.07 -0.40 -18.14
C GLU A 575 29.83 -0.71 -16.84
N CYS A 576 29.47 -1.80 -16.16
CA CYS A 576 30.14 -2.24 -14.94
C CYS A 576 31.56 -2.71 -15.23
N THR A 577 32.44 -2.46 -14.27
CA THR A 577 33.76 -3.10 -14.20
C THR A 577 33.65 -4.59 -13.87
N ASP A 578 34.69 -5.37 -14.13
CA ASP A 578 34.74 -6.80 -13.78
C ASP A 578 34.54 -7.05 -12.28
N GLU A 579 35.04 -6.14 -11.42
CA GLU A 579 34.85 -6.18 -9.97
C GLU A 579 33.38 -5.97 -9.58
N GLU A 580 32.70 -5.00 -10.19
CA GLU A 580 31.26 -4.76 -9.98
C GLU A 580 30.42 -5.93 -10.47
N ILE A 581 30.75 -6.53 -11.63
CA ILE A 581 30.09 -7.74 -12.14
C ILE A 581 30.26 -8.91 -11.17
N ALA A 582 31.46 -9.10 -10.60
CA ALA A 582 31.71 -10.12 -9.61
C ALA A 582 30.88 -9.89 -8.33
N GLN A 583 30.82 -8.64 -7.84
CA GLN A 583 30.02 -8.27 -6.67
C GLN A 583 28.52 -8.47 -6.93
N ILE A 584 28.01 -8.02 -8.08
CA ILE A 584 26.61 -8.22 -8.48
C ILE A 584 26.27 -9.70 -8.53
N THR A 585 27.14 -10.53 -9.11
CA THR A 585 26.95 -11.99 -9.17
C THR A 585 26.90 -12.61 -7.77
N ALA A 586 27.74 -12.17 -6.84
CA ALA A 586 27.71 -12.62 -5.46
C ALA A 586 26.43 -12.17 -4.74
N PHE A 587 26.02 -10.92 -4.94
CA PHE A 587 24.79 -10.35 -4.39
C PHE A 587 23.54 -11.09 -4.89
N VAL A 588 23.45 -11.43 -6.18
CA VAL A 588 22.30 -12.18 -6.71
C VAL A 588 22.20 -13.56 -6.06
N LYS A 589 23.34 -14.23 -5.80
CA LYS A 589 23.35 -15.50 -5.03
C LYS A 589 22.86 -15.30 -3.61
N LEU A 590 23.29 -14.23 -2.94
CA LEU A 590 22.82 -13.85 -1.60
C LEU A 590 21.31 -13.63 -1.56
N VAL A 591 20.75 -12.88 -2.52
CA VAL A 591 19.30 -12.63 -2.61
C VAL A 591 18.57 -13.96 -2.74
N LYS A 592 19.01 -14.87 -3.62
CA LYS A 592 18.38 -16.19 -3.79
C LYS A 592 18.48 -17.06 -2.54
N GLU A 593 19.57 -16.99 -1.81
CA GLU A 593 19.74 -17.69 -0.53
C GLU A 593 18.78 -17.15 0.54
N LEU A 594 18.64 -15.83 0.63
CA LEU A 594 17.93 -15.17 1.72
C LEU A 594 16.44 -14.89 1.44
N ARG A 595 16.00 -14.85 0.18
CA ARG A 595 14.63 -14.44 -0.19
C ARG A 595 13.54 -15.23 0.52
N GLY A 596 13.76 -16.52 0.77
CA GLY A 596 12.80 -17.34 1.53
C GLY A 596 12.60 -16.84 2.96
N LEU A 597 13.64 -16.31 3.61
CA LEU A 597 13.53 -15.67 4.91
C LEU A 597 13.00 -14.23 4.79
N LEU A 598 13.58 -13.43 3.89
CA LEU A 598 13.26 -12.01 3.73
C LEU A 598 11.79 -11.76 3.37
N HIS A 599 11.19 -12.67 2.59
CA HIS A 599 9.82 -12.56 2.08
C HIS A 599 8.77 -13.26 2.95
N ALA A 600 9.16 -14.20 3.82
CA ALA A 600 8.22 -14.93 4.66
C ALA A 600 8.26 -14.50 6.13
N GLY A 601 9.44 -14.10 6.62
CA GLY A 601 9.64 -13.77 8.03
C GLY A 601 8.95 -12.49 8.48
N GLU A 602 9.06 -12.25 9.78
CA GLU A 602 8.55 -11.06 10.43
C GLU A 602 9.60 -9.95 10.40
N VAL A 603 9.20 -8.78 9.89
CA VAL A 603 10.05 -7.59 9.85
C VAL A 603 10.17 -6.99 11.24
N ARG A 604 11.37 -6.58 11.60
CA ARG A 604 11.71 -5.93 12.87
C ARG A 604 12.55 -4.70 12.63
N HIS A 605 12.40 -3.68 13.46
CA HIS A 605 13.26 -2.51 13.46
C HIS A 605 13.87 -2.29 14.83
N ALA A 606 15.05 -1.66 14.85
CA ALA A 606 15.61 -1.14 16.09
C ALA A 606 15.36 0.36 16.19
N ASP A 607 14.92 0.79 17.37
CA ASP A 607 14.83 2.19 17.73
C ASP A 607 16.17 2.65 18.34
N PHE A 608 16.81 3.62 17.68
CA PHE A 608 18.06 4.23 18.11
C PHE A 608 17.81 5.66 18.61
N HIS A 609 18.63 6.12 19.56
CA HIS A 609 18.62 7.52 19.96
C HIS A 609 19.25 8.44 18.90
N ASP A 610 20.29 7.97 18.22
CA ASP A 610 20.97 8.66 17.14
C ASP A 610 20.15 8.52 15.84
N PRO A 611 19.59 9.62 15.32
CA PRO A 611 18.80 9.60 14.10
C PRO A 611 19.63 9.27 12.84
N ALA A 612 20.96 9.19 12.96
CA ALA A 612 21.83 8.71 11.89
C ALA A 612 21.71 7.21 11.63
N LEU A 613 21.20 6.43 12.57
CA LEU A 613 21.14 4.97 12.47
C LEU A 613 19.79 4.46 11.97
N ARG A 614 19.86 3.43 11.13
CA ARG A 614 18.73 2.58 10.75
C ARG A 614 19.16 1.13 10.91
N ALA A 615 18.34 0.31 11.54
CA ALA A 615 18.52 -1.13 11.52
C ALA A 615 17.18 -1.81 11.31
N ARG A 616 17.20 -2.73 10.35
CA ARG A 616 16.05 -3.53 9.94
C ARG A 616 16.44 -4.99 9.94
N GLY A 617 15.63 -5.81 10.60
CA GLY A 617 15.75 -7.25 10.69
C GLY A 617 14.58 -7.97 10.00
N VAL A 618 14.82 -9.20 9.55
CA VAL A 618 13.76 -10.17 9.28
C VAL A 618 14.05 -11.42 10.09
N VAL A 619 13.09 -11.83 10.90
CA VAL A 619 13.20 -12.97 11.82
C VAL A 619 12.27 -14.08 11.34
N ALA A 620 12.76 -15.32 11.34
CA ALA A 620 11.93 -16.49 11.03
C ALA A 620 10.83 -16.67 12.11
N ASP A 621 9.67 -17.19 11.72
CA ASP A 621 8.53 -17.42 12.65
C ASP A 621 8.89 -18.29 13.86
N ASP A 622 9.83 -19.23 13.68
CA ASP A 622 10.33 -20.11 14.74
C ASP A 622 11.51 -19.53 15.53
N ALA A 623 11.84 -18.26 15.28
CA ALA A 623 12.98 -17.51 15.80
C ALA A 623 14.34 -18.22 15.63
N SER A 624 14.49 -19.17 14.70
CA SER A 624 15.74 -19.94 14.51
C SER A 624 16.84 -19.16 13.81
N ARG A 625 16.47 -18.18 12.98
CA ARG A 625 17.40 -17.40 12.17
C ARG A 625 16.84 -16.01 11.91
N ALA A 626 17.74 -15.06 11.70
CA ALA A 626 17.40 -13.70 11.30
C ALA A 626 18.49 -13.11 10.41
N VAL A 627 18.12 -12.12 9.61
CA VAL A 627 19.03 -11.27 8.83
C VAL A 627 18.79 -9.84 9.25
N TRP A 628 19.87 -9.10 9.54
CA TRP A 628 19.81 -7.70 9.92
C TRP A 628 20.66 -6.86 8.98
N VAL A 629 20.09 -5.77 8.50
CA VAL A 629 20.77 -4.73 7.74
C VAL A 629 20.87 -3.49 8.64
N VAL A 630 22.05 -2.88 8.66
CA VAL A 630 22.31 -1.65 9.43
C VAL A 630 22.90 -0.62 8.49
N ALA A 631 22.32 0.57 8.49
CA ALA A 631 22.73 1.67 7.62
C ALA A 631 22.89 2.97 8.40
N THR A 632 23.86 3.79 7.99
CA THR A 632 23.96 5.20 8.39
C THR A 632 23.38 6.11 7.34
N VAL A 633 22.50 7.00 7.76
CA VAL A 633 21.83 7.97 6.88
C VAL A 633 22.45 9.36 6.96
N THR A 634 23.31 9.60 7.95
CA THR A 634 24.14 10.80 8.11
C THR A 634 25.32 10.47 9.05
N ASN A 635 26.14 11.47 9.39
CA ASN A 635 27.18 11.31 10.40
C ASN A 635 26.58 11.00 11.78
N LEU A 636 27.20 10.06 12.48
CA LEU A 636 26.89 9.77 13.88
C LEU A 636 27.11 11.01 14.74
N ARG A 637 26.25 11.20 15.73
CA ARG A 637 26.37 12.29 16.70
C ARG A 637 27.47 12.01 17.72
N ASP A 638 27.59 10.74 18.12
CA ASP A 638 28.55 10.29 19.12
C ASP A 638 29.72 9.52 18.51
N VAL A 639 30.86 9.56 19.20
CA VAL A 639 32.10 8.85 18.79
C VAL A 639 31.95 7.33 18.90
N VAL A 640 31.08 6.86 19.81
CA VAL A 640 30.78 5.43 19.99
C VAL A 640 29.36 5.17 19.52
N THR A 641 29.21 4.20 18.62
CA THR A 641 27.91 3.79 18.10
C THR A 641 27.04 3.13 19.18
N GLU A 642 25.74 3.40 19.11
CA GLU A 642 24.75 2.66 19.88
C GLU A 642 24.77 1.16 19.55
N ARG A 643 24.39 0.35 20.53
CA ARG A 643 24.35 -1.11 20.38
C ARG A 643 23.03 -1.52 19.72
N LEU A 644 23.13 -2.20 18.59
CA LEU A 644 21.99 -2.93 18.03
C LEU A 644 21.56 -4.04 18.99
N ARG A 645 20.26 -4.09 19.30
CA ARG A 645 19.61 -5.19 20.02
C ARG A 645 18.62 -5.87 19.06
N PRO A 646 18.99 -7.01 18.45
CA PRO A 646 18.09 -7.72 17.55
C PRO A 646 16.81 -8.18 18.25
N ALA A 647 15.68 -7.54 17.96
CA ALA A 647 14.36 -7.92 18.48
C ALA A 647 13.84 -9.22 17.82
N GLY A 648 12.95 -9.93 18.50
CA GLY A 648 12.26 -11.11 17.98
C GLY A 648 13.03 -12.44 18.05
N LEU A 649 14.28 -12.45 18.52
CA LEU A 649 15.05 -13.68 18.74
C LEU A 649 14.64 -14.37 20.06
N ASP A 650 14.73 -15.71 20.07
CA ASP A 650 14.50 -16.54 21.25
C ASP A 650 15.70 -16.46 22.21
N ALA A 651 15.49 -15.86 23.37
CA ALA A 651 16.52 -15.64 24.38
C ALA A 651 17.09 -16.93 24.99
N SER A 652 16.45 -18.08 24.78
CA SER A 652 16.95 -19.39 25.21
C SER A 652 17.92 -20.04 24.22
N ARG A 653 17.99 -19.51 22.99
CA ARG A 653 18.83 -20.06 21.92
C ARG A 653 20.20 -19.41 21.87
N THR A 654 21.11 -20.15 21.26
CA THR A 654 22.43 -19.65 20.86
C THR A 654 22.42 -19.43 19.36
N TYR A 655 22.84 -18.25 18.92
CA TYR A 655 22.87 -17.90 17.50
C TYR A 655 24.29 -17.85 16.99
N ARG A 656 24.46 -18.36 15.77
CA ARG A 656 25.67 -18.18 14.96
C ARG A 656 25.56 -16.88 14.17
N VAL A 657 26.49 -15.96 14.40
CA VAL A 657 26.52 -14.68 13.67
C VAL A 657 27.53 -14.75 12.52
N ARG A 658 27.12 -14.34 11.31
CA ARG A 658 27.95 -14.27 10.11
C ARG A 658 27.76 -12.92 9.43
N LEU A 659 28.86 -12.25 9.08
CA LEU A 659 28.83 -11.09 8.19
C LEU A 659 28.64 -11.55 6.73
N ARG A 660 27.77 -10.86 5.99
CA ARG A 660 27.51 -11.14 4.57
C ARG A 660 28.37 -10.25 3.71
N GLU A 661 29.54 -10.74 3.31
CA GLU A 661 30.49 -10.03 2.45
C GLU A 661 30.02 -9.96 0.98
N GLU A 662 29.00 -10.75 0.61
CA GLU A 662 28.46 -10.79 -0.74
C GLU A 662 27.80 -9.47 -1.18
N ILE A 663 27.43 -8.61 -0.23
CA ILE A 663 26.98 -7.24 -0.53
C ILE A 663 28.13 -6.31 -0.93
N GLY A 664 29.38 -6.71 -0.68
CA GLY A 664 30.59 -5.90 -0.84
C GLY A 664 31.04 -5.21 0.45
N GLU A 665 32.33 -4.92 0.54
CA GLU A 665 32.88 -4.17 1.67
C GLU A 665 32.57 -2.67 1.51
N SER A 666 32.53 -1.95 2.64
CA SER A 666 32.63 -0.50 2.58
C SER A 666 34.07 -0.07 2.76
N ARG A 667 34.44 0.94 1.97
CA ARG A 667 35.81 1.44 1.91
C ARG A 667 36.25 2.20 3.17
N TRP A 668 35.31 2.80 3.92
CA TRP A 668 35.58 3.72 5.05
C TRP A 668 34.45 3.72 6.07
N GLY A 669 34.70 3.82 7.39
CA GLY A 669 33.61 3.98 8.38
C GLY A 669 33.83 3.42 9.79
N TRP A 670 32.75 2.98 10.46
CA TRP A 670 32.65 2.72 11.90
C TRP A 670 33.84 2.00 12.56
N ASN A 671 34.08 2.30 13.84
CA ASN A 671 34.64 1.30 14.75
C ASN A 671 33.63 0.16 14.88
N THR A 672 33.79 -0.88 14.07
CA THR A 672 32.99 -2.09 14.21
C THR A 672 33.33 -2.77 15.54
N PRO A 673 32.36 -3.41 16.21
CA PRO A 673 32.64 -4.27 17.34
C PRO A 673 33.76 -5.26 17.01
N GLN A 674 34.69 -5.52 17.94
CA GLN A 674 35.84 -6.40 17.73
C GLN A 674 35.46 -7.79 17.17
N TRP A 675 34.22 -8.24 17.42
CA TRP A 675 33.70 -9.50 16.90
C TRP A 675 33.50 -9.48 15.38
N ILE A 676 33.22 -8.34 14.74
CA ILE A 676 33.11 -8.23 13.28
C ILE A 676 34.48 -8.48 12.64
N ALA A 677 35.55 -7.92 13.21
CA ALA A 677 36.93 -8.19 12.81
C ALA A 677 37.37 -9.64 13.12
N ALA A 678 36.74 -10.32 14.09
CA ALA A 678 36.94 -11.74 14.35
C ALA A 678 36.15 -12.63 13.37
N ALA A 679 34.95 -12.23 12.97
CA ALA A 679 34.07 -12.95 12.04
C ALA A 679 34.62 -12.97 10.60
N GLY A 680 35.30 -11.92 10.16
CA GLY A 680 36.01 -11.86 8.87
C GLY A 680 37.13 -12.91 8.69
N ARG A 681 37.43 -13.71 9.73
CA ARG A 681 38.37 -14.84 9.69
C ARG A 681 37.68 -16.21 9.63
N ARG A 682 36.50 -16.31 9.01
CA ARG A 682 35.68 -17.56 8.95
C ARG A 682 35.39 -18.15 10.33
N GLN A 683 35.20 -17.32 11.35
CA GLN A 683 34.87 -17.80 12.70
C GLN A 683 33.42 -17.48 13.07
N GLU A 684 32.74 -18.55 13.47
CA GLU A 684 31.37 -18.59 13.94
C GLU A 684 31.31 -18.04 15.38
N LEU A 685 30.41 -17.09 15.65
CA LEU A 685 30.24 -16.53 16.98
C LEU A 685 28.95 -17.00 17.62
N VAL A 686 29.02 -17.38 18.90
CA VAL A 686 27.91 -17.81 19.75
C VAL A 686 27.46 -16.63 20.63
N ALA A 687 26.21 -16.19 20.46
CA ALA A 687 25.61 -15.15 21.32
C ALA A 687 24.79 -15.75 22.47
N HIS A 688 24.98 -15.24 23.71
CA HIS A 688 24.23 -15.63 24.92
C HIS A 688 23.46 -14.46 25.56
N ARG A 689 22.44 -14.82 26.37
CA ARG A 689 21.44 -14.01 27.13
C ARG A 689 21.92 -12.72 27.83
N HIS A 690 23.21 -12.44 27.93
CA HIS A 690 23.75 -11.34 28.75
C HIS A 690 24.66 -10.38 27.99
N GLY A 691 24.38 -10.04 26.73
CA GLY A 691 25.05 -8.91 26.06
C GLY A 691 26.60 -8.94 26.06
N ARG A 692 27.18 -10.10 26.37
CA ARG A 692 28.61 -10.39 26.37
C ARG A 692 28.82 -11.35 25.22
N VAL A 693 29.35 -10.82 24.14
CA VAL A 693 30.12 -11.63 23.21
C VAL A 693 31.35 -12.09 24.00
N ASP A 694 31.49 -13.40 24.24
CA ASP A 694 32.65 -13.92 24.96
C ASP A 694 33.87 -13.90 24.01
N LEU A 695 34.65 -12.82 24.08
CA LEU A 695 35.84 -12.59 23.25
C LEU A 695 37.08 -13.15 23.97
N ARG A 696 37.37 -14.44 23.78
CA ARG A 696 38.72 -14.96 24.08
C ARG A 696 39.63 -14.70 22.88
N GLY A 697 40.22 -13.51 22.80
CA GLY A 697 41.29 -13.21 21.85
C GLY A 697 41.65 -11.74 21.76
N ARG A 698 42.86 -11.38 22.23
CA ARG A 698 43.45 -10.05 22.04
C ARG A 698 43.86 -9.89 20.57
N LEU A 699 43.43 -8.84 19.88
CA LEU A 699 44.24 -7.92 19.07
C LEU A 699 43.36 -6.94 18.28
N ALA A 700 43.89 -5.73 18.06
CA ALA A 700 43.27 -4.61 17.35
C ALA A 700 43.31 -4.75 15.81
N VAL A 701 42.38 -4.06 15.13
CA VAL A 701 42.46 -3.34 13.82
C VAL A 701 41.07 -3.30 13.14
N SER A 702 40.82 -2.17 12.43
CA SER A 702 39.57 -1.54 11.97
C SER A 702 38.98 -2.00 10.63
N ALA A 703 37.64 -1.90 10.48
CA ALA A 703 36.90 -1.70 9.22
C ALA A 703 35.42 -1.29 9.51
N GLY A 704 34.79 -0.43 8.71
CA GLY A 704 33.36 -0.03 8.84
C GLY A 704 32.91 0.89 7.69
N CYS A 705 31.62 1.29 7.62
CA CYS A 705 31.00 2.06 6.51
C CYS A 705 30.66 3.54 6.81
N ALA A 706 30.81 4.45 5.83
CA ALA A 706 30.50 5.87 5.86
C ALA A 706 30.22 6.35 4.43
N ALA A 707 29.02 6.87 4.19
CA ALA A 707 28.66 7.46 2.91
C ALA A 707 29.29 8.86 2.78
N HIS A 708 30.19 9.04 1.81
CA HIS A 708 30.74 10.36 1.50
C HIS A 708 29.89 11.04 0.43
N ILE A 709 29.22 12.14 0.79
CA ILE A 709 28.58 13.04 -0.19
C ILE A 709 29.71 13.78 -0.92
N ARG A 710 30.04 13.37 -2.15
CA ARG A 710 30.84 14.21 -3.07
C ARG A 710 29.88 14.94 -4.00
N GLN A 711 29.80 16.26 -3.87
CA GLN A 711 29.40 17.09 -5.01
C GLN A 711 30.59 17.12 -5.99
N PRO A 712 30.41 16.81 -7.28
CA PRO A 712 31.48 17.02 -8.25
C PRO A 712 31.76 18.52 -8.40
N ALA A 713 33.03 18.89 -8.39
CA ALA A 713 33.48 20.23 -8.76
C ALA A 713 33.03 20.55 -10.20
N PRO A 714 32.68 21.82 -10.51
CA PRO A 714 32.11 22.19 -11.79
C PRO A 714 33.17 22.04 -12.88
N ARG A 715 33.03 21.02 -13.74
CA ARG A 715 33.70 21.01 -15.04
C ARG A 715 32.80 21.72 -16.03
N THR A 716 33.33 22.80 -16.58
CA THR A 716 32.82 23.67 -17.64
C THR A 716 31.87 22.98 -18.62
N ALA A 717 30.64 23.50 -18.67
CA ALA A 717 29.61 23.15 -19.63
C ALA A 717 29.99 23.50 -21.08
N PRO A 718 29.33 22.87 -22.05
CA PRO A 718 28.60 23.61 -23.06
C PRO A 718 27.09 23.49 -22.80
N ALA A 719 26.41 24.60 -23.01
CA ALA A 719 25.02 24.82 -22.63
C ALA A 719 24.04 23.82 -23.28
N CYS A 720 23.15 23.24 -22.47
CA CYS A 720 21.87 22.70 -22.91
C CYS A 720 20.75 23.43 -22.16
N ALA A 721 19.85 24.04 -22.92
CA ALA A 721 18.89 25.03 -22.48
C ALA A 721 17.87 24.46 -21.48
N VAL A 722 17.74 25.14 -20.34
CA VAL A 722 16.65 24.99 -19.38
C VAL A 722 15.36 25.56 -19.98
N HIS A 723 14.44 24.71 -20.42
CA HIS A 723 13.07 25.14 -20.65
C HIS A 723 12.26 25.02 -19.35
N ARG A 724 12.04 26.18 -18.71
CA ARG A 724 10.98 26.40 -17.73
C ARG A 724 9.63 25.94 -18.30
N VAL A 725 8.98 24.98 -17.65
CA VAL A 725 7.53 24.79 -17.79
C VAL A 725 6.90 25.53 -16.62
N ALA A 726 6.36 26.72 -16.89
CA ALA A 726 5.48 27.44 -15.98
C ALA A 726 4.03 26.97 -16.21
N HIS A 727 3.41 26.54 -15.11
CA HIS A 727 1.98 26.31 -14.81
C HIS A 727 1.13 25.43 -15.74
#